data_AF-A0A4S4H7S9-F1
#
_entry.id   AF-A0A4S4H7S9-F1
#
_cell.length_a   1.000
_cell.length_b   1.000
_cell.length_c   1.000
_cell.angle_alpha   90.00
_cell.angle_beta   90.00
_cell.angle_gamma   90.00
#
_symmetry.space_group_name_H-M   'P 1'
#
loop_
_entity.id
_entity.type
_entity.pdbx_description
1 polymer ?
#
loop_
_entity_poly.entity_id
_entity_poly.type
_entity_poly.pdbx_seq_one_letter_code
_entity_poly.pdbx_strand_id
1 'polypeptide(L)'
;MRQNLLFILGALSAMPGAAATDIPDGWSLYDLIPPADRVLLFDYDAEGKKLPILWGFDTAWNDYGNMLRGVRYSRGADVGVARVSFQPWAKIEEKGKLPPMLQENLEKRLANVALNERRVDIALNLDGGENTVKAIYGGLDGANNYVGDPDAAAEEYALLIDATAAAVEEAGYRVVSAAPFNEPDYFWNGTPINVFDKINRRLKDFDAYPRFRDIRISGGNTLNCDQAMPWYSELKEYLDEGNTHQLAGDFDHYADFFATVRADGKYATADELHNVMEAMVGVEYGMQTGIWWGSAEQARGEFMKASAGERLGYAENRKAWSAASVYRAPSGRVQAFLGCSERQARPSTYKLVSRNGDVYVDGFGPVREYVASLPGDPNGGYQTDQQRNAETVLNITRGADIQPAIDGAYILVNAASHMVISGKDGNTNNANDIVQRSYTGGADQHWAFRHVPETQGGDFSYFFITNYGTSQALDDNNWNIEVGGKVISYGLSGAGVQQWALEYDGDGWFHIRNKQSALYLECDGGENAPALQQERTDNANQRWRLIPMGSPVEFDAPSAPTGLTAAGRNASVMLEWDEMADEVTYMVLRAEAGTDDFNTIARGLKSTAYLDNTVTPGVAYDYKLVAEDASCNRSVPSASVEGETVGNGMTAWFPLDNSMDELAANGWSMRTHEDPSFRAGYKDGIKALFFRKTQYAQLPYSAFSGDSFSLALWTRIGAASEGDYLFSTGVSEDETLYLTPRTEGEMRLVAVNGDVTRQIAVPAIQDWNHVAIVVDGGDVKLYLNGECVGSDDFSDAMPQCRLLSYLGRGHGLKDTYLTGYVGDLRIFNHAITPETVKETMTGEYSGVSQIVDDAEVVAVEYYSPQGIRLDAPAPVGITIVRTIYSDGRVVTRKVIADRN
;
A
#
# COMPACT_ATOMS: atom_id res chain seq x y z
N MET A 1 78.95 40.07 -15.32
CA MET A 1 78.94 38.68 -14.80
C MET A 1 78.03 38.69 -13.57
N ARG A 2 76.76 38.34 -13.77
CA ARG A 2 76.13 37.05 -13.40
C ARG A 2 76.13 36.78 -11.90
N GLN A 3 74.94 36.91 -11.28
CA GLN A 3 74.34 35.82 -10.51
C GLN A 3 72.82 36.04 -10.38
N ASN A 4 72.09 34.93 -10.46
CA ASN A 4 70.67 34.82 -10.76
C ASN A 4 69.78 35.13 -9.55
N LEU A 5 68.69 35.88 -9.75
CA LEU A 5 67.54 35.86 -8.85
C LEU A 5 66.53 34.82 -9.35
N LEU A 6 66.28 33.81 -8.54
CA LEU A 6 65.21 32.82 -8.69
C LEU A 6 63.89 33.47 -8.28
N PHE A 7 62.87 33.38 -9.13
CA PHE A 7 61.48 33.66 -8.79
C PHE A 7 60.93 32.51 -7.94
N ILE A 8 60.39 32.82 -6.75
CA ILE A 8 59.50 31.94 -6.01
C ILE A 8 58.08 32.49 -6.21
N LEU A 9 57.24 31.76 -6.95
CA LEU A 9 55.79 31.98 -6.95
C LEU A 9 55.25 31.60 -5.56
N GLY A 10 54.59 32.56 -4.90
CA GLY A 10 53.81 32.30 -3.70
C GLY A 10 52.56 31.49 -4.07
N ALA A 11 52.41 30.33 -3.43
CA ALA A 11 51.16 29.60 -3.39
C ALA A 11 50.14 30.41 -2.59
N LEU A 12 49.08 30.91 -3.24
CA LEU A 12 47.82 31.16 -2.56
C LEU A 12 47.22 29.79 -2.25
N SER A 13 47.27 29.41 -0.98
CA SER A 13 46.44 28.36 -0.41
C SER A 13 44.97 28.70 -0.66
N ALA A 14 44.32 27.91 -1.51
CA ALA A 14 42.86 27.84 -1.55
C ALA A 14 42.35 27.58 -0.13
N MET A 15 41.45 28.43 0.35
CA MET A 15 40.65 28.07 1.51
C MET A 15 39.87 26.80 1.15
N PRO A 16 39.73 25.83 2.07
CA PRO A 16 38.79 24.75 1.85
C PRO A 16 37.41 25.41 1.73
N GLY A 17 36.80 25.30 0.54
CA GLY A 17 35.38 25.58 0.42
C GLY A 17 34.66 24.77 1.49
N ALA A 18 33.72 25.39 2.20
CA ALA A 18 32.78 24.64 3.01
C ALA A 18 32.29 23.47 2.16
N ALA A 19 32.40 22.25 2.69
CA ALA A 19 31.78 21.10 2.05
C ALA A 19 30.33 21.50 1.77
N ALA A 20 29.89 21.36 0.51
CA ALA A 20 28.48 21.56 0.19
C ALA A 20 27.71 20.64 1.13
N THR A 21 26.96 21.20 2.06
CA THR A 21 25.98 20.44 2.84
C THR A 21 24.98 19.91 1.83
N ASP A 22 24.95 18.58 1.65
CA ASP A 22 23.94 17.92 0.82
C ASP A 22 22.55 18.37 1.32
N ILE A 23 21.83 19.09 0.48
CA ILE A 23 20.46 19.53 0.77
C ILE A 23 19.56 18.33 0.54
N PRO A 24 18.79 17.86 1.54
CA PRO A 24 17.84 16.77 1.33
C PRO A 24 16.81 17.16 0.26
N ASP A 25 16.51 16.25 -0.65
CA ASP A 25 15.53 16.44 -1.71
C ASP A 25 14.44 15.38 -1.67
N GLY A 26 13.24 15.72 -2.15
CA GLY A 26 12.08 14.83 -2.05
C GLY A 26 12.23 13.51 -2.83
N TRP A 27 12.84 13.54 -4.01
CA TRP A 27 13.06 12.34 -4.81
C TRP A 27 13.98 11.35 -4.08
N SER A 28 14.99 11.84 -3.36
CA SER A 28 15.89 11.02 -2.57
C SER A 28 15.19 10.20 -1.47
N LEU A 29 14.01 10.62 -1.00
CA LEU A 29 13.27 9.96 0.08
C LEU A 29 12.55 8.69 -0.33
N TYR A 30 12.26 8.51 -1.63
CA TYR A 30 11.59 7.30 -2.11
C TYR A 30 12.59 6.15 -2.20
N ASP A 31 12.18 4.92 -1.93
CA ASP A 31 12.99 3.74 -2.24
C ASP A 31 12.69 3.24 -3.66
N LEU A 32 13.69 2.63 -4.30
CA LEU A 32 13.46 1.91 -5.54
C LEU A 32 12.84 0.54 -5.23
N ILE A 33 11.56 0.39 -5.56
CA ILE A 33 10.78 -0.81 -5.24
C ILE A 33 11.00 -1.91 -6.30
N PRO A 34 11.29 -3.17 -5.89
CA PRO A 34 11.49 -4.27 -6.83
C PRO A 34 10.22 -4.61 -7.62
N PRO A 35 10.35 -5.32 -8.75
CA PRO A 35 9.21 -5.91 -9.44
C PRO A 35 8.39 -6.80 -8.50
N ALA A 36 7.06 -6.77 -8.65
CA ALA A 36 6.13 -7.61 -7.92
C ALA A 36 5.27 -8.41 -8.90
N ASP A 37 4.70 -9.52 -8.43
CA ASP A 37 3.84 -10.39 -9.24
C ASP A 37 2.55 -9.69 -9.68
N ARG A 38 2.06 -8.77 -8.85
CA ARG A 38 0.83 -8.00 -9.10
C ARG A 38 1.04 -6.53 -8.76
N VAL A 39 0.33 -5.68 -9.50
CA VAL A 39 0.23 -4.25 -9.23
C VAL A 39 -1.21 -3.96 -8.84
N LEU A 40 -1.39 -3.26 -7.71
CA LEU A 40 -2.68 -2.74 -7.25
C LEU A 40 -2.61 -1.22 -7.32
N LEU A 41 -3.34 -0.64 -8.26
CA LEU A 41 -3.48 0.80 -8.38
C LEU A 41 -4.62 1.29 -7.48
N PHE A 42 -4.42 2.42 -6.81
CA PHE A 42 -5.48 3.12 -6.08
C PHE A 42 -5.27 4.64 -6.12
N ASP A 43 -6.37 5.38 -5.97
CA ASP A 43 -6.34 6.82 -5.69
C ASP A 43 -6.78 7.05 -4.24
N TYR A 44 -5.97 7.74 -3.45
CA TYR A 44 -6.25 7.99 -2.02
C TYR A 44 -7.52 8.80 -1.79
N ASP A 45 -7.94 9.66 -2.73
CA ASP A 45 -9.08 10.58 -2.60
C ASP A 45 -10.23 10.30 -3.56
N ALA A 46 -10.14 9.25 -4.39
CA ALA A 46 -11.22 8.92 -5.31
C ALA A 46 -12.45 8.40 -4.57
N GLU A 47 -13.61 8.55 -5.22
CA GLU A 47 -14.81 7.77 -4.91
C GLU A 47 -14.52 6.30 -5.26
N GLY A 48 -14.72 5.41 -4.29
CA GLY A 48 -14.50 3.98 -4.49
C GLY A 48 -15.78 3.21 -4.86
N LYS A 49 -15.61 1.91 -5.10
CA LYS A 49 -16.73 0.99 -5.39
C LYS A 49 -17.38 0.54 -4.07
N LYS A 50 -18.68 0.77 -3.91
CA LYS A 50 -19.47 0.23 -2.78
C LYS A 50 -19.86 -1.21 -3.05
N LEU A 51 -19.51 -2.09 -2.13
CA LEU A 51 -19.78 -3.53 -2.21
C LEU A 51 -20.46 -3.98 -0.91
N PRO A 52 -21.77 -3.72 -0.75
CA PRO A 52 -22.48 -4.04 0.49
C PRO A 52 -22.43 -5.53 0.80
N ILE A 53 -22.08 -5.86 2.03
CA ILE A 53 -21.88 -7.23 2.50
C ILE A 53 -22.38 -7.37 3.93
N LEU A 54 -23.00 -8.50 4.24
CA LEU A 54 -23.42 -8.87 5.58
C LEU A 54 -22.40 -9.83 6.19
N TRP A 55 -21.75 -9.41 7.27
CA TRP A 55 -20.76 -10.24 7.96
C TRP A 55 -21.33 -10.99 9.15
N GLY A 56 -20.77 -12.16 9.42
CA GLY A 56 -21.14 -12.99 10.56
C GLY A 56 -20.05 -13.88 11.10
N PHE A 57 -20.38 -14.57 12.19
CA PHE A 57 -19.51 -15.56 12.83
C PHE A 57 -20.21 -16.90 12.96
N ASP A 58 -19.43 -17.96 12.77
CA ASP A 58 -19.90 -19.31 12.95
C ASP A 58 -19.93 -19.76 14.41
N THR A 59 -20.86 -20.65 14.73
CA THR A 59 -20.87 -21.39 16.00
C THR A 59 -20.74 -22.90 15.81
N ALA A 60 -20.58 -23.44 14.60
CA ALA A 60 -20.49 -24.88 14.32
C ALA A 60 -19.53 -25.56 15.30
N TRP A 61 -18.36 -24.94 15.53
CA TRP A 61 -17.57 -25.17 16.73
C TRP A 61 -18.06 -24.24 17.83
N ASN A 62 -18.78 -24.83 18.79
CA ASN A 62 -19.42 -24.07 19.87
C ASN A 62 -18.39 -23.57 20.89
N ASP A 63 -17.58 -22.59 20.48
CA ASP A 63 -16.45 -22.03 21.23
C ASP A 63 -16.73 -20.58 21.62
N TYR A 64 -16.71 -20.33 22.93
CA TYR A 64 -16.94 -19.01 23.52
C TYR A 64 -15.85 -18.00 23.10
N GLY A 65 -14.60 -18.43 23.05
CA GLY A 65 -13.47 -17.56 22.72
C GLY A 65 -13.51 -17.05 21.29
N ASN A 66 -13.83 -17.91 20.32
CA ASN A 66 -13.96 -17.54 18.92
C ASN A 66 -15.03 -16.45 18.71
N MET A 67 -16.22 -16.65 19.30
CA MET A 67 -17.30 -15.67 19.18
C MET A 67 -16.96 -14.35 19.90
N LEU A 68 -16.48 -14.41 21.14
CA LEU A 68 -16.11 -13.22 21.90
C LEU A 68 -15.03 -12.39 21.18
N ARG A 69 -13.97 -13.04 20.71
CA ARG A 69 -12.88 -12.39 19.95
C ARG A 69 -13.41 -11.83 18.64
N GLY A 70 -14.24 -12.57 17.90
CA GLY A 70 -14.86 -12.09 16.67
C GLY A 70 -15.64 -10.79 16.85
N VAL A 71 -16.49 -10.72 17.88
CA VAL A 71 -17.26 -9.53 18.24
C VAL A 71 -16.35 -8.35 18.61
N ARG A 72 -15.30 -8.58 19.41
CA ARG A 72 -14.35 -7.52 19.80
C ARG A 72 -13.53 -6.99 18.62
N TYR A 73 -13.05 -7.86 17.75
CA TYR A 73 -12.26 -7.45 16.58
C TYR A 73 -13.08 -6.64 15.59
N SER A 74 -14.30 -7.09 15.28
CA SER A 74 -15.18 -6.48 14.29
C SER A 74 -15.93 -5.26 14.80
N ARG A 75 -16.10 -5.11 16.13
CA ARG A 75 -17.14 -4.29 16.81
C ARG A 75 -18.50 -4.94 16.61
N GLY A 76 -19.17 -5.36 17.68
CA GLY A 76 -20.42 -6.14 17.61
C GLY A 76 -21.56 -5.50 16.78
N ALA A 77 -21.50 -4.19 16.56
CA ALA A 77 -22.38 -3.45 15.65
C ALA A 77 -22.22 -3.82 14.16
N ASP A 78 -21.08 -4.38 13.75
CA ASP A 78 -20.80 -4.79 12.37
C ASP A 78 -21.17 -6.26 12.10
N VAL A 79 -21.46 -7.03 13.14
CA VAL A 79 -21.97 -8.41 13.04
C VAL A 79 -23.46 -8.39 12.77
N GLY A 80 -23.88 -8.95 11.64
CA GLY A 80 -25.29 -8.97 11.21
C GLY A 80 -25.92 -10.36 11.21
N VAL A 81 -25.13 -11.43 11.16
CA VAL A 81 -25.61 -12.81 11.13
C VAL A 81 -24.73 -13.73 11.97
N ALA A 82 -25.28 -14.82 12.48
CA ALA A 82 -24.52 -15.93 13.05
C ALA A 82 -24.95 -17.26 12.42
N ARG A 83 -24.00 -18.14 12.14
CA ARG A 83 -24.29 -19.51 11.69
C ARG A 83 -24.48 -20.42 12.90
N VAL A 84 -25.64 -21.09 12.99
CA VAL A 84 -26.01 -21.95 14.13
C VAL A 84 -26.44 -23.33 13.63
N SER A 85 -25.76 -24.36 14.11
CA SER A 85 -25.95 -25.71 13.57
C SER A 85 -27.08 -26.51 14.23
N PHE A 86 -27.82 -27.26 13.43
CA PHE A 86 -28.68 -28.37 13.88
C PHE A 86 -27.95 -29.71 13.79
N GLN A 87 -28.40 -30.71 14.57
CA GLN A 87 -27.73 -32.02 14.67
C GLN A 87 -28.71 -33.20 14.50
N PRO A 88 -28.43 -34.16 13.59
CA PRO A 88 -29.27 -35.33 13.31
C PRO A 88 -29.03 -36.49 14.30
N TRP A 89 -28.98 -36.17 15.60
CA TRP A 89 -28.61 -37.13 16.66
C TRP A 89 -29.82 -37.80 17.33
N ALA A 90 -31.03 -37.31 17.10
CA ALA A 90 -32.26 -37.87 17.65
C ALA A 90 -33.44 -37.64 16.71
N LYS A 91 -34.47 -38.49 16.79
CA LYS A 91 -35.70 -38.36 16.00
C LYS A 91 -36.54 -37.17 16.50
N ILE A 92 -37.24 -36.50 15.59
CA ILE A 92 -38.29 -35.54 15.92
C ILE A 92 -39.62 -36.29 16.14
N GLU A 93 -40.07 -36.35 17.39
CA GLU A 93 -41.32 -37.04 17.78
C GLU A 93 -42.56 -36.15 17.63
N GLU A 94 -42.39 -34.82 17.71
CA GLU A 94 -43.46 -33.83 17.54
C GLU A 94 -42.96 -32.70 16.63
N LYS A 95 -43.69 -32.42 15.55
CA LYS A 95 -43.31 -31.39 14.57
C LYS A 95 -43.13 -30.03 15.25
N GLY A 96 -42.04 -29.35 14.91
CA GLY A 96 -41.72 -28.03 15.45
C GLY A 96 -41.12 -28.06 16.86
N LYS A 97 -40.86 -29.23 17.45
CA LYS A 97 -40.26 -29.35 18.79
C LYS A 97 -39.00 -30.19 18.78
N LEU A 98 -37.92 -29.61 19.31
CA LEU A 98 -36.69 -30.34 19.54
C LEU A 98 -36.79 -31.26 20.76
N PRO A 99 -36.20 -32.46 20.72
CA PRO A 99 -36.01 -33.27 21.91
C PRO A 99 -35.01 -32.57 22.87
N PRO A 100 -35.09 -32.83 24.19
CA PRO A 100 -34.33 -32.09 25.20
C PRO A 100 -32.82 -31.99 24.93
N MET A 101 -32.19 -33.05 24.42
CA MET A 101 -30.75 -33.06 24.11
C MET A 101 -30.39 -32.08 23.00
N LEU A 102 -31.20 -31.99 21.93
CA LEU A 102 -30.96 -31.06 20.83
C LEU A 102 -31.28 -29.62 21.23
N GLN A 103 -32.32 -29.44 22.05
CA GLN A 103 -32.67 -28.14 22.64
C GLN A 103 -31.52 -27.59 23.51
N GLU A 104 -30.96 -28.41 24.41
CA GLU A 104 -29.83 -28.00 25.27
C GLU A 104 -28.59 -27.63 24.44
N ASN A 105 -28.32 -28.36 23.36
CA ASN A 105 -27.20 -28.06 22.47
C ASN A 105 -27.40 -26.73 21.71
N LEU A 106 -28.61 -26.48 21.21
CA LEU A 106 -28.97 -25.24 20.55
C LEU A 106 -28.85 -24.04 21.50
N GLU A 107 -29.33 -24.17 22.73
CA GLU A 107 -29.24 -23.12 23.76
C GLU A 107 -27.79 -22.72 24.05
N LYS A 108 -26.86 -23.68 24.09
CA LYS A 108 -25.43 -23.39 24.25
C LYS A 108 -24.86 -22.58 23.09
N ARG A 109 -25.26 -22.88 21.85
CA ARG A 109 -24.84 -22.12 20.65
C ARG A 109 -25.42 -20.70 20.68
N LEU A 110 -26.70 -20.56 21.01
CA LEU A 110 -27.36 -19.26 21.12
C LEU A 110 -26.83 -18.41 22.28
N ALA A 111 -26.33 -19.02 23.35
CA ALA A 111 -25.65 -18.31 24.43
C ALA A 111 -24.37 -17.62 23.94
N ASN A 112 -23.60 -18.26 23.05
CA ASN A 112 -22.45 -17.62 22.40
C ASN A 112 -22.90 -16.51 21.45
N VAL A 113 -23.93 -16.73 20.62
CA VAL A 113 -24.49 -15.67 19.76
C VAL A 113 -24.92 -14.43 20.56
N ALA A 114 -25.43 -14.63 21.78
CA ALA A 114 -25.86 -13.56 22.66
C ALA A 114 -24.72 -12.67 23.20
N LEU A 115 -23.44 -13.03 22.95
CA LEU A 115 -22.29 -12.16 23.23
C LEU A 115 -22.24 -10.94 22.31
N ASN A 116 -22.91 -11.00 21.15
CA ASN A 116 -23.00 -9.85 20.28
C ASN A 116 -23.92 -8.78 20.89
N GLU A 117 -23.49 -7.52 20.85
CA GLU A 117 -24.20 -6.39 21.48
C GLU A 117 -25.65 -6.22 20.98
N ARG A 118 -25.91 -6.62 19.73
CA ARG A 118 -27.23 -6.63 19.12
C ARG A 118 -27.66 -8.04 18.76
N ARG A 119 -28.97 -8.28 18.76
CA ARG A 119 -29.55 -9.46 18.11
C ARG A 119 -29.16 -9.47 16.64
N VAL A 120 -28.71 -10.63 16.17
CA VAL A 120 -28.32 -10.89 14.78
C VAL A 120 -29.31 -11.86 14.15
N ASP A 121 -29.31 -11.90 12.81
CA ASP A 121 -30.02 -12.94 12.08
C ASP A 121 -29.30 -14.29 12.23
N ILE A 122 -30.02 -15.40 12.04
CA ILE A 122 -29.48 -16.76 12.16
C ILE A 122 -29.53 -17.46 10.80
N ALA A 123 -28.38 -17.99 10.38
CA ALA A 123 -28.26 -18.95 9.29
C ALA A 123 -28.10 -20.35 9.87
N LEU A 124 -29.01 -21.27 9.55
CA LEU A 124 -28.92 -22.65 10.01
C LEU A 124 -28.01 -23.47 9.09
N ASN A 125 -27.17 -24.32 9.66
CA ASN A 125 -26.41 -25.32 8.91
C ASN A 125 -26.40 -26.68 9.63
N LEU A 126 -25.88 -27.72 8.97
CA LEU A 126 -25.75 -29.04 9.56
C LEU A 126 -24.41 -29.22 10.27
N ASP A 127 -24.46 -29.74 11.50
CA ASP A 127 -23.33 -30.37 12.20
C ASP A 127 -23.67 -31.84 12.49
N GLY A 128 -23.36 -32.71 11.52
CA GLY A 128 -23.74 -34.13 11.57
C GLY A 128 -22.90 -34.95 12.55
N GLY A 129 -21.58 -34.99 12.31
CA GLY A 129 -20.63 -35.75 13.12
C GLY A 129 -20.87 -37.27 13.11
N GLU A 130 -20.01 -38.01 13.83
CA GLU A 130 -20.13 -39.49 13.97
C GLU A 130 -21.46 -39.93 14.61
N ASN A 131 -22.09 -39.08 15.40
CA ASN A 131 -23.33 -39.35 16.13
C ASN A 131 -24.60 -39.29 15.26
N THR A 132 -24.47 -39.01 13.96
CA THR A 132 -25.62 -39.01 13.03
C THR A 132 -26.35 -40.35 13.07
N VAL A 133 -27.66 -40.34 13.35
CA VAL A 133 -28.50 -41.55 13.35
C VAL A 133 -28.85 -41.93 11.91
N LYS A 134 -27.90 -42.56 11.20
CA LYS A 134 -28.01 -42.90 9.77
C LYS A 134 -29.23 -43.78 9.42
N ALA A 135 -29.78 -44.53 10.37
CA ALA A 135 -31.00 -45.30 10.15
C ALA A 135 -32.25 -44.42 9.95
N ILE A 136 -32.23 -43.18 10.44
CA ILE A 136 -33.33 -42.21 10.36
C ILE A 136 -33.02 -41.17 9.30
N TYR A 137 -31.84 -40.54 9.41
CA TYR A 137 -31.44 -39.42 8.58
C TYR A 137 -30.66 -39.84 7.33
N GLY A 138 -30.39 -41.14 7.15
CA GLY A 138 -29.56 -41.63 6.07
C GLY A 138 -28.11 -41.14 6.13
N GLY A 139 -27.35 -41.39 5.07
CA GLY A 139 -25.98 -40.91 4.89
C GLY A 139 -25.06 -41.97 4.30
N LEU A 140 -23.85 -41.56 3.90
CA LEU A 140 -22.86 -42.49 3.34
C LEU A 140 -22.14 -43.30 4.44
N ASP A 141 -21.87 -44.57 4.19
CA ASP A 141 -20.97 -45.40 5.01
C ASP A 141 -19.49 -45.20 4.62
N GLY A 142 -18.57 -45.83 5.36
CA GLY A 142 -17.12 -45.73 5.08
C GLY A 142 -16.67 -46.33 3.74
N ALA A 143 -17.59 -46.95 2.97
CA ALA A 143 -17.37 -47.44 1.61
C ALA A 143 -18.17 -46.62 0.58
N ASN A 144 -18.69 -45.45 0.96
CA ASN A 144 -19.52 -44.55 0.14
C ASN A 144 -20.84 -45.17 -0.36
N ASN A 145 -21.40 -46.15 0.35
CA ASN A 145 -22.76 -46.62 0.07
C ASN A 145 -23.77 -45.82 0.89
N TYR A 146 -24.90 -45.46 0.28
CA TYR A 146 -25.98 -44.80 1.01
C TYR A 146 -26.70 -45.78 1.93
N VAL A 147 -26.83 -45.39 3.20
CA VAL A 147 -27.60 -46.08 4.23
C VAL A 147 -28.92 -45.33 4.44
N GLY A 148 -30.03 -46.04 4.60
CA GLY A 148 -31.36 -45.47 4.84
C GLY A 148 -32.25 -45.39 3.59
N ASP A 149 -33.48 -44.93 3.79
CA ASP A 149 -34.43 -44.67 2.70
C ASP A 149 -34.40 -43.16 2.34
N PRO A 150 -34.08 -42.79 1.09
CA PRO A 150 -33.96 -41.39 0.68
C PRO A 150 -35.18 -40.51 0.94
N ASP A 151 -36.39 -41.05 0.78
CA ASP A 151 -37.63 -40.28 0.95
C ASP A 151 -37.99 -40.11 2.42
N ALA A 152 -37.79 -41.14 3.23
CA ALA A 152 -37.96 -41.06 4.68
C ALA A 152 -36.91 -40.12 5.31
N ALA A 153 -35.64 -40.24 4.92
CA ALA A 153 -34.57 -39.37 5.40
C ALA A 153 -34.84 -37.91 5.07
N ALA A 154 -35.35 -37.62 3.87
CA ALA A 154 -35.67 -36.25 3.47
C ALA A 154 -36.76 -35.61 4.33
N GLU A 155 -37.80 -36.37 4.70
CA GLU A 155 -38.85 -35.89 5.61
C GLU A 155 -38.30 -35.66 7.04
N GLU A 156 -37.48 -36.58 7.55
CA GLU A 156 -36.91 -36.47 8.89
C GLU A 156 -35.95 -35.27 8.99
N TYR A 157 -35.14 -34.99 7.97
CA TYR A 157 -34.35 -33.76 7.90
C TYR A 157 -35.22 -32.50 7.86
N ALA A 158 -36.28 -32.48 7.05
CA ALA A 158 -37.18 -31.32 6.98
C ALA A 158 -37.88 -31.05 8.33
N LEU A 159 -38.27 -32.10 9.06
CA LEU A 159 -38.79 -31.98 10.43
C LEU A 159 -37.75 -31.43 11.41
N LEU A 160 -36.50 -31.89 11.32
CA LEU A 160 -35.40 -31.43 12.17
C LEU A 160 -35.10 -29.95 11.95
N ILE A 161 -34.94 -29.52 10.69
CA ILE A 161 -34.61 -28.13 10.35
C ILE A 161 -35.77 -27.20 10.78
N ASP A 162 -37.02 -27.57 10.54
CA ASP A 162 -38.20 -26.81 10.99
C ASP A 162 -38.30 -26.71 12.53
N ALA A 163 -38.02 -27.81 13.24
CA ALA A 163 -38.00 -27.82 14.70
C ALA A 163 -36.87 -26.94 15.26
N THR A 164 -35.68 -26.96 14.66
CA THR A 164 -34.58 -26.06 15.04
C THR A 164 -34.94 -24.61 14.75
N ALA A 165 -35.50 -24.30 13.57
CA ALA A 165 -35.92 -22.95 13.24
C ALA A 165 -36.98 -22.42 14.23
N ALA A 166 -37.97 -23.26 14.58
CA ALA A 166 -38.98 -22.93 15.58
C ALA A 166 -38.36 -22.60 16.95
N ALA A 167 -37.39 -23.40 17.40
CA ALA A 167 -36.71 -23.18 18.68
C ALA A 167 -35.84 -21.92 18.68
N VAL A 168 -35.19 -21.59 17.55
CA VAL A 168 -34.44 -20.34 17.39
C VAL A 168 -35.37 -19.11 17.42
N GLU A 169 -36.52 -19.19 16.75
CA GLU A 169 -37.54 -18.15 16.77
C GLU A 169 -38.17 -17.97 18.16
N GLU A 170 -38.41 -19.06 18.89
CA GLU A 170 -38.89 -19.02 20.28
C GLU A 170 -37.86 -18.35 21.22
N ALA A 171 -36.56 -18.53 20.95
CA ALA A 171 -35.49 -17.82 21.65
C ALA A 171 -35.36 -16.33 21.26
N GLY A 172 -36.22 -15.85 20.33
CA GLY A 172 -36.32 -14.45 19.94
C GLY A 172 -35.29 -14.02 18.89
N TYR A 173 -34.78 -14.96 18.08
CA TYR A 173 -33.94 -14.67 16.93
C TYR A 173 -34.72 -14.86 15.63
N ARG A 174 -34.27 -14.19 14.56
CA ARG A 174 -34.84 -14.39 13.22
C ARG A 174 -33.97 -15.38 12.45
N VAL A 175 -34.58 -16.43 11.91
CA VAL A 175 -33.90 -17.32 10.96
C VAL A 175 -34.06 -16.74 9.55
N VAL A 176 -32.96 -16.63 8.80
CA VAL A 176 -32.97 -16.04 7.45
C VAL A 176 -32.55 -17.00 6.36
N SER A 177 -31.80 -18.04 6.70
CA SER A 177 -31.29 -19.04 5.77
C SER A 177 -31.18 -20.39 6.48
N ALA A 178 -31.35 -21.47 5.73
CA ALA A 178 -31.09 -22.83 6.18
C ALA A 178 -30.39 -23.63 5.08
N ALA A 179 -29.19 -24.11 5.37
CA ALA A 179 -28.43 -25.04 4.55
C ALA A 179 -28.64 -26.48 5.08
N PRO A 180 -29.30 -27.38 4.32
CA PRO A 180 -29.53 -28.75 4.75
C PRO A 180 -28.26 -29.56 5.05
N PHE A 181 -27.13 -29.26 4.38
CA PHE A 181 -25.84 -29.92 4.62
C PHE A 181 -24.67 -28.93 4.54
N ASN A 182 -23.66 -29.19 5.37
CA ASN A 182 -22.30 -28.64 5.24
C ASN A 182 -21.40 -29.72 4.61
N GLU A 183 -20.68 -29.39 3.54
CA GLU A 183 -19.77 -30.28 2.81
C GLU A 183 -20.41 -31.60 2.34
N PRO A 184 -21.53 -31.57 1.61
CA PRO A 184 -22.21 -32.80 1.18
C PRO A 184 -21.41 -33.63 0.16
N ASP A 185 -20.36 -33.04 -0.43
CA ASP A 185 -19.39 -33.67 -1.33
C ASP A 185 -18.24 -34.39 -0.58
N TYR A 186 -18.17 -34.24 0.75
CA TYR A 186 -17.19 -34.92 1.60
C TYR A 186 -17.83 -36.08 2.37
N PHE A 187 -17.17 -37.24 2.41
CA PHE A 187 -17.77 -38.49 2.91
C PHE A 187 -18.31 -38.42 4.36
N TRP A 188 -17.76 -37.54 5.21
CA TRP A 188 -18.15 -37.43 6.62
C TRP A 188 -19.58 -36.92 6.80
N ASN A 189 -19.98 -35.91 6.01
CA ASN A 189 -21.35 -35.37 5.95
C ASN A 189 -22.04 -35.77 4.64
N GLY A 190 -21.44 -36.70 3.89
CA GLY A 190 -21.76 -36.96 2.51
C GLY A 190 -23.19 -37.47 2.35
N THR A 191 -23.89 -36.86 1.42
CA THR A 191 -25.25 -37.25 1.03
C THR A 191 -25.36 -37.25 -0.50
N PRO A 192 -26.10 -38.17 -1.11
CA PRO A 192 -26.41 -38.07 -2.53
C PRO A 192 -27.17 -36.79 -2.86
N ILE A 193 -26.84 -36.13 -3.96
CA ILE A 193 -27.48 -34.88 -4.39
C ILE A 193 -29.01 -35.00 -4.52
N ASN A 194 -29.52 -36.18 -4.90
CA ASN A 194 -30.96 -36.43 -5.00
C ASN A 194 -31.68 -36.46 -3.63
N VAL A 195 -30.97 -36.80 -2.54
CA VAL A 195 -31.51 -36.71 -1.18
C VAL A 195 -31.60 -35.24 -0.77
N PHE A 196 -30.57 -34.45 -1.10
CA PHE A 196 -30.58 -33.00 -0.88
C PHE A 196 -31.75 -32.34 -1.64
N ASP A 197 -31.93 -32.66 -2.92
CA ASP A 197 -33.06 -32.17 -3.73
C ASP A 197 -34.42 -32.50 -3.09
N LYS A 198 -34.59 -33.74 -2.61
CA LYS A 198 -35.81 -34.16 -1.89
C LYS A 198 -36.05 -33.33 -0.63
N ILE A 199 -35.02 -33.00 0.15
CA ILE A 199 -35.15 -32.15 1.34
C ILE A 199 -35.59 -30.73 0.95
N ASN A 200 -34.96 -30.14 -0.06
CA ASN A 200 -35.32 -28.81 -0.56
C ASN A 200 -36.78 -28.76 -1.00
N ARG A 201 -37.24 -29.78 -1.74
CA ARG A 201 -38.65 -29.89 -2.16
C ARG A 201 -39.61 -29.97 -0.99
N ARG A 202 -39.28 -30.70 0.08
CA ARG A 202 -40.12 -30.76 1.30
C ARG A 202 -40.19 -29.40 1.96
N LEU A 203 -39.07 -28.72 2.14
CA LEU A 203 -39.03 -27.38 2.74
C LEU A 203 -39.76 -26.32 1.89
N LYS A 204 -39.84 -26.50 0.56
CA LYS A 204 -40.64 -25.67 -0.35
C LYS A 204 -42.15 -25.93 -0.32
N ASP A 205 -42.60 -27.02 0.30
CA ASP A 205 -44.03 -27.20 0.58
C ASP A 205 -44.43 -26.32 1.75
N PHE A 206 -44.85 -25.08 1.46
CA PHE A 206 -45.20 -24.10 2.48
C PHE A 206 -46.52 -24.38 3.22
N ASP A 207 -47.32 -25.32 2.75
CA ASP A 207 -48.49 -25.78 3.50
C ASP A 207 -48.05 -26.75 4.61
N ALA A 208 -47.05 -27.59 4.31
CA ALA A 208 -46.41 -28.43 5.31
C ALA A 208 -45.46 -27.62 6.21
N TYR A 209 -44.62 -26.75 5.65
CA TYR A 209 -43.52 -26.04 6.33
C TYR A 209 -43.63 -24.51 6.14
N PRO A 210 -44.59 -23.85 6.78
CA PRO A 210 -44.91 -22.44 6.51
C PRO A 210 -43.79 -21.44 6.83
N ARG A 211 -42.84 -21.75 7.73
CA ARG A 211 -41.70 -20.86 8.06
C ARG A 211 -40.79 -20.59 6.86
N PHE A 212 -40.68 -21.56 5.95
CA PHE A 212 -39.79 -21.48 4.78
C PHE A 212 -40.32 -20.56 3.66
N ARG A 213 -41.46 -19.89 3.87
CA ARG A 213 -41.84 -18.72 3.07
C ARG A 213 -40.87 -17.56 3.28
N ASP A 214 -40.32 -17.42 4.49
CA ASP A 214 -39.48 -16.31 4.91
C ASP A 214 -38.02 -16.73 5.21
N ILE A 215 -37.74 -18.03 5.26
CA ILE A 215 -36.40 -18.61 5.41
C ILE A 215 -35.89 -19.09 4.05
N ARG A 216 -34.75 -18.57 3.60
CA ARG A 216 -34.12 -19.02 2.35
C ARG A 216 -33.61 -20.45 2.47
N ILE A 217 -33.84 -21.25 1.44
CA ILE A 217 -33.21 -22.57 1.32
C ILE A 217 -31.88 -22.40 0.61
N SER A 218 -30.79 -22.68 1.32
CA SER A 218 -29.43 -22.52 0.85
C SER A 218 -28.88 -23.81 0.27
N GLY A 219 -28.07 -23.67 -0.78
CA GLY A 219 -27.32 -24.77 -1.37
C GLY A 219 -26.34 -25.40 -0.38
N GLY A 220 -25.87 -26.60 -0.72
CA GLY A 220 -24.84 -27.26 0.07
C GLY A 220 -23.51 -26.54 -0.06
N ASN A 221 -22.90 -26.21 1.07
CA ASN A 221 -21.55 -25.64 1.13
C ASN A 221 -20.52 -26.71 0.76
N THR A 222 -20.01 -26.74 -0.48
CA THR A 222 -19.07 -27.80 -0.89
C THR A 222 -17.65 -27.56 -0.37
N LEU A 223 -16.95 -28.64 0.02
CA LEU A 223 -15.54 -28.57 0.44
C LEU A 223 -14.63 -28.17 -0.73
N ASN A 224 -14.87 -28.76 -1.91
CA ASN A 224 -14.21 -28.36 -3.14
C ASN A 224 -15.08 -27.36 -3.91
N CYS A 225 -14.62 -26.12 -4.09
CA CYS A 225 -15.38 -25.09 -4.79
C CYS A 225 -15.70 -25.45 -6.25
N ASP A 226 -14.92 -26.33 -6.90
CA ASP A 226 -15.22 -26.84 -8.24
C ASP A 226 -16.53 -27.64 -8.28
N GLN A 227 -16.97 -28.19 -7.14
CA GLN A 227 -18.22 -28.93 -7.01
C GLN A 227 -19.42 -28.01 -6.74
N ALA A 228 -19.21 -26.76 -6.33
CA ALA A 228 -20.28 -25.83 -6.00
C ALA A 228 -21.24 -25.62 -7.19
N MET A 229 -20.70 -25.38 -8.38
CA MET A 229 -21.51 -25.12 -9.58
C MET A 229 -22.32 -26.33 -10.06
N PRO A 230 -21.76 -27.55 -10.17
CA PRO A 230 -22.54 -28.76 -10.42
C PRO A 230 -23.68 -28.97 -9.42
N TRP A 231 -23.41 -28.81 -8.12
CA TRP A 231 -24.41 -28.98 -7.08
C TRP A 231 -25.52 -27.93 -7.17
N TYR A 232 -25.14 -26.67 -7.29
CA TYR A 232 -26.08 -25.57 -7.44
C TYR A 232 -26.94 -25.75 -8.70
N SER A 233 -26.34 -26.10 -9.85
CA SER A 233 -27.06 -26.23 -11.11
C SER A 233 -28.16 -27.29 -11.08
N GLU A 234 -27.93 -28.41 -10.39
CA GLU A 234 -28.95 -29.46 -10.23
C GLU A 234 -30.05 -29.05 -9.24
N LEU A 235 -29.68 -28.36 -8.16
CA LEU A 235 -30.59 -28.02 -7.06
C LEU A 235 -31.34 -26.69 -7.27
N LYS A 236 -30.88 -25.82 -8.17
CA LYS A 236 -31.31 -24.42 -8.23
C LYS A 236 -32.79 -24.22 -8.50
N GLU A 237 -33.54 -25.19 -8.99
CA GLU A 237 -35.00 -25.00 -9.09
C GLU A 237 -35.64 -24.77 -7.69
N TYR A 238 -35.07 -25.34 -6.63
CA TYR A 238 -35.61 -25.31 -5.26
C TYR A 238 -34.75 -24.54 -4.25
N LEU A 239 -33.65 -23.90 -4.69
CA LEU A 239 -32.80 -23.05 -3.85
C LEU A 239 -33.13 -21.57 -3.99
N ASP A 240 -33.07 -20.83 -2.89
CA ASP A 240 -33.11 -19.35 -2.87
C ASP A 240 -31.71 -18.73 -2.77
N GLU A 241 -30.75 -19.51 -2.31
CA GLU A 241 -29.40 -19.08 -1.97
C GLU A 241 -28.37 -20.10 -2.47
N GLY A 242 -27.28 -19.62 -3.07
CA GLY A 242 -26.10 -20.41 -3.42
C GLY A 242 -25.00 -20.20 -2.37
N ASN A 243 -24.31 -21.27 -2.01
CA ASN A 243 -23.30 -21.26 -0.95
C ASN A 243 -22.06 -22.10 -1.31
N THR A 244 -20.87 -21.59 -1.01
CA THR A 244 -19.59 -22.31 -1.12
C THR A 244 -18.52 -21.65 -0.25
N HIS A 245 -17.47 -22.40 0.08
CA HIS A 245 -16.20 -21.88 0.61
C HIS A 245 -15.01 -22.42 -0.21
N GLN A 246 -13.79 -22.17 0.25
CA GLN A 246 -12.57 -22.63 -0.42
C GLN A 246 -11.68 -23.49 0.50
N LEU A 247 -11.71 -24.81 0.32
CA LEU A 247 -10.73 -25.73 0.92
C LEU A 247 -10.04 -26.64 -0.12
N ALA A 248 -10.63 -26.76 -1.31
CA ALA A 248 -10.08 -27.38 -2.50
C ALA A 248 -10.68 -26.71 -3.75
N GLY A 249 -10.11 -26.98 -4.93
CA GLY A 249 -10.58 -26.49 -6.22
C GLY A 249 -9.68 -25.40 -6.82
N ASP A 250 -10.19 -24.64 -7.79
CA ASP A 250 -9.49 -23.51 -8.37
C ASP A 250 -10.20 -22.16 -8.18
N PHE A 251 -9.41 -21.10 -8.35
CA PHE A 251 -9.82 -19.73 -8.07
C PHE A 251 -10.98 -19.28 -8.96
N ASP A 252 -10.97 -19.70 -10.23
CA ASP A 252 -11.97 -19.28 -11.21
C ASP A 252 -13.34 -19.83 -10.83
N HIS A 253 -13.43 -21.10 -10.43
CA HIS A 253 -14.69 -21.68 -9.95
C HIS A 253 -15.23 -20.99 -8.70
N TYR A 254 -14.37 -20.62 -7.75
CA TYR A 254 -14.79 -19.89 -6.55
C TYR A 254 -15.37 -18.51 -6.90
N ALA A 255 -14.68 -17.73 -7.74
CA ALA A 255 -15.12 -16.41 -8.17
C ALA A 255 -16.41 -16.48 -9.03
N ASP A 256 -16.41 -17.33 -10.05
CA ASP A 256 -17.51 -17.45 -11.02
C ASP A 256 -18.80 -17.96 -10.37
N PHE A 257 -18.69 -18.73 -9.29
CA PHE A 257 -19.85 -19.23 -8.54
C PHE A 257 -20.72 -18.07 -8.03
N PHE A 258 -20.13 -17.10 -7.32
CA PHE A 258 -20.88 -15.96 -6.79
C PHE A 258 -21.49 -15.13 -7.93
N ALA A 259 -20.71 -14.83 -8.97
CA ALA A 259 -21.20 -14.06 -10.12
C ALA A 259 -22.41 -14.75 -10.79
N THR A 260 -22.36 -16.08 -10.93
CA THR A 260 -23.44 -16.87 -11.53
C THR A 260 -24.69 -16.90 -10.64
N VAL A 261 -24.54 -17.12 -9.33
CA VAL A 261 -25.67 -17.11 -8.38
C VAL A 261 -26.38 -15.75 -8.41
N ARG A 262 -25.62 -14.66 -8.48
CA ARG A 262 -26.16 -13.29 -8.60
C ARG A 262 -26.85 -13.06 -9.94
N ALA A 263 -26.29 -13.55 -11.05
CA ALA A 263 -26.90 -13.48 -12.37
C ALA A 263 -28.24 -14.25 -12.45
N ASP A 264 -28.36 -15.36 -11.72
CA ASP A 264 -29.61 -16.13 -11.54
C ASP A 264 -30.64 -15.41 -10.63
N GLY A 265 -30.32 -14.24 -10.08
CA GLY A 265 -31.21 -13.45 -9.22
C GLY A 265 -31.30 -13.96 -7.77
N LYS A 266 -30.34 -14.80 -7.34
CA LYS A 266 -30.35 -15.45 -6.03
C LYS A 266 -29.42 -14.81 -5.02
N TYR A 267 -29.58 -15.24 -3.77
CA TYR A 267 -28.72 -14.81 -2.68
C TYR A 267 -27.40 -15.58 -2.71
N ALA A 268 -26.26 -14.90 -2.54
CA ALA A 268 -24.94 -15.53 -2.61
C ALA A 268 -24.23 -15.44 -1.27
N THR A 269 -23.80 -16.59 -0.72
CA THR A 269 -23.23 -16.70 0.62
C THR A 269 -21.91 -17.49 0.57
N ALA A 270 -20.93 -17.09 1.37
CA ALA A 270 -19.89 -18.00 1.84
C ALA A 270 -20.02 -18.11 3.35
N ASP A 271 -20.53 -19.24 3.84
CA ASP A 271 -20.85 -19.39 5.26
C ASP A 271 -19.68 -19.94 6.09
N GLU A 272 -18.50 -20.08 5.48
CA GLU A 272 -17.29 -20.60 6.10
C GLU A 272 -16.02 -19.98 5.48
N LEU A 273 -15.71 -18.73 5.83
CA LEU A 273 -14.52 -18.02 5.32
C LEU A 273 -13.29 -18.30 6.19
N HIS A 274 -12.19 -18.73 5.55
CA HIS A 274 -10.97 -19.12 6.28
C HIS A 274 -9.88 -18.05 6.33
N ASN A 275 -9.95 -17.02 5.49
CA ASN A 275 -8.95 -15.94 5.40
C ASN A 275 -9.52 -14.69 4.70
N VAL A 276 -8.85 -13.54 4.83
CA VAL A 276 -9.29 -12.29 4.20
C VAL A 276 -9.27 -12.32 2.66
N MET A 277 -8.50 -13.22 2.03
CA MET A 277 -8.49 -13.36 0.57
C MET A 277 -9.81 -13.87 0.04
N GLU A 278 -10.34 -14.96 0.61
CA GLU A 278 -11.66 -15.48 0.25
C GLU A 278 -12.73 -14.40 0.39
N ALA A 279 -12.68 -13.62 1.49
CA ALA A 279 -13.61 -12.53 1.72
C ALA A 279 -13.50 -11.43 0.66
N MET A 280 -12.29 -10.98 0.33
CA MET A 280 -12.05 -9.98 -0.73
C MET A 280 -12.55 -10.46 -2.09
N VAL A 281 -12.22 -11.70 -2.47
CA VAL A 281 -12.61 -12.29 -3.75
C VAL A 281 -14.13 -12.48 -3.80
N GLY A 282 -14.72 -13.10 -2.78
CA GLY A 282 -16.17 -13.31 -2.69
C GLY A 282 -16.93 -11.99 -2.84
N VAL A 283 -16.54 -10.95 -2.09
CA VAL A 283 -17.16 -9.61 -2.17
C VAL A 283 -17.02 -9.01 -3.57
N GLU A 284 -15.85 -9.13 -4.21
CA GLU A 284 -15.61 -8.59 -5.56
C GLU A 284 -16.54 -9.24 -6.61
N TYR A 285 -16.78 -10.55 -6.49
CA TYR A 285 -17.61 -11.33 -7.41
C TYR A 285 -19.08 -11.46 -6.98
N GLY A 286 -19.50 -10.74 -5.94
CA GLY A 286 -20.92 -10.54 -5.62
C GLY A 286 -21.48 -11.39 -4.47
N MET A 287 -20.63 -11.95 -3.61
CA MET A 287 -21.04 -12.48 -2.30
C MET A 287 -21.80 -11.41 -1.51
N GLN A 288 -22.90 -11.81 -0.87
CA GLN A 288 -23.77 -10.93 -0.08
C GLN A 288 -23.75 -11.25 1.41
N THR A 289 -23.38 -12.48 1.79
CA THR A 289 -23.09 -12.84 3.17
C THR A 289 -21.79 -13.60 3.27
N GLY A 290 -20.91 -13.15 4.17
CA GLY A 290 -19.68 -13.85 4.54
C GLY A 290 -19.71 -14.19 6.02
N ILE A 291 -19.50 -15.45 6.38
CA ILE A 291 -19.45 -15.88 7.79
C ILE A 291 -18.06 -16.46 8.06
N TRP A 292 -17.37 -15.92 9.06
CA TRP A 292 -16.02 -16.34 9.41
C TRP A 292 -16.02 -17.68 10.14
N TRP A 293 -15.12 -18.57 9.69
CA TRP A 293 -14.75 -19.75 10.42
C TRP A 293 -13.69 -19.40 11.49
N GLY A 294 -14.11 -19.36 12.75
CA GLY A 294 -13.27 -18.93 13.87
C GLY A 294 -13.32 -17.41 14.10
N SER A 295 -12.30 -16.87 14.78
CA SER A 295 -12.21 -15.44 15.04
C SER A 295 -11.74 -14.65 13.81
N ALA A 296 -12.13 -13.38 13.72
CA ALA A 296 -11.69 -12.48 12.64
C ALA A 296 -10.23 -11.99 12.79
N GLU A 297 -9.66 -11.95 14.00
CA GLU A 297 -8.34 -11.33 14.26
C GLU A 297 -8.24 -9.89 13.68
N GLN A 298 -7.04 -9.32 13.54
CA GLN A 298 -6.87 -7.91 13.16
C GLN A 298 -7.27 -7.68 11.70
N ALA A 299 -6.68 -8.40 10.76
CA ALA A 299 -6.87 -8.18 9.32
C ALA A 299 -8.33 -8.35 8.91
N ARG A 300 -8.99 -9.45 9.32
CA ARG A 300 -10.39 -9.70 8.94
C ARG A 300 -11.35 -8.80 9.71
N GLY A 301 -11.05 -8.50 10.98
CA GLY A 301 -11.85 -7.59 11.80
C GLY A 301 -11.85 -6.15 11.26
N GLU A 302 -10.68 -5.66 10.84
CA GLU A 302 -10.57 -4.37 10.16
C GLU A 302 -11.20 -4.41 8.75
N PHE A 303 -11.11 -5.54 8.03
CA PHE A 303 -11.75 -5.69 6.72
C PHE A 303 -13.28 -5.60 6.83
N MET A 304 -13.89 -6.20 7.85
CA MET A 304 -15.33 -6.09 8.11
C MET A 304 -15.75 -4.62 8.26
N LYS A 305 -14.98 -3.81 8.98
CA LYS A 305 -15.24 -2.37 9.17
C LYS A 305 -15.03 -1.58 7.89
N ALA A 306 -13.95 -1.88 7.17
CA ALA A 306 -13.55 -1.13 5.98
C ALA A 306 -14.46 -1.41 4.78
N SER A 307 -14.92 -2.65 4.61
CA SER A 307 -15.78 -3.08 3.50
C SER A 307 -17.20 -2.50 3.53
N ALA A 308 -17.64 -1.96 4.68
CA ALA A 308 -18.86 -1.15 4.75
C ALA A 308 -18.73 0.22 4.04
N GLY A 309 -17.50 0.63 3.71
CA GLY A 309 -17.19 1.85 2.98
C GLY A 309 -17.01 1.61 1.48
N GLU A 310 -15.86 2.04 0.95
CA GLU A 310 -15.61 2.09 -0.49
C GLU A 310 -14.28 1.42 -0.84
N ARG A 311 -14.30 0.52 -1.82
CA ARG A 311 -13.11 -0.14 -2.37
C ARG A 311 -12.41 0.77 -3.38
N LEU A 312 -11.21 1.24 -3.06
CA LEU A 312 -10.39 2.14 -3.87
C LEU A 312 -9.51 1.41 -4.88
N GLY A 313 -9.10 0.17 -4.58
CA GLY A 313 -8.23 -0.63 -5.45
C GLY A 313 -8.37 -2.13 -5.16
N TYR A 314 -8.05 -2.96 -6.16
CA TYR A 314 -8.12 -4.42 -6.06
C TYR A 314 -7.19 -5.08 -7.08
N ALA A 315 -6.52 -6.15 -6.67
CA ALA A 315 -5.76 -7.02 -7.55
C ALA A 315 -5.76 -8.45 -7.00
N GLU A 316 -5.61 -9.44 -7.89
CA GLU A 316 -5.61 -10.85 -7.52
C GLU A 316 -4.54 -11.65 -8.28
N ASN A 317 -4.01 -12.68 -7.63
CA ASN A 317 -3.11 -13.65 -8.24
C ASN A 317 -3.74 -15.04 -8.17
N ARG A 318 -4.61 -15.32 -9.14
CA ARG A 318 -5.35 -16.59 -9.24
C ARG A 318 -4.46 -17.83 -9.15
N LYS A 319 -3.26 -17.78 -9.73
CA LYS A 319 -2.29 -18.91 -9.70
C LYS A 319 -1.68 -19.17 -8.32
N ALA A 320 -1.63 -18.13 -7.49
CA ALA A 320 -1.08 -18.19 -6.14
C ALA A 320 -2.16 -18.24 -5.06
N TRP A 321 -3.44 -18.21 -5.44
CA TRP A 321 -4.56 -18.12 -4.50
C TRP A 321 -4.37 -16.97 -3.49
N SER A 322 -4.08 -15.78 -4.01
CA SER A 322 -3.92 -14.57 -3.20
C SER A 322 -4.67 -13.40 -3.81
N ALA A 323 -5.02 -12.43 -2.96
CA ALA A 323 -5.62 -11.16 -3.39
C ALA A 323 -5.20 -10.02 -2.47
N ALA A 324 -5.33 -8.80 -2.99
CA ALA A 324 -5.13 -7.56 -2.25
C ALA A 324 -6.21 -6.55 -2.60
N SER A 325 -6.58 -5.70 -1.64
CA SER A 325 -7.51 -4.60 -1.85
C SER A 325 -7.13 -3.38 -1.02
N VAL A 326 -7.56 -2.19 -1.45
CA VAL A 326 -7.48 -0.96 -0.65
C VAL A 326 -8.89 -0.44 -0.45
N TYR A 327 -9.25 -0.14 0.80
CA TYR A 327 -10.57 0.37 1.17
C TYR A 327 -10.45 1.68 1.94
N ARG A 328 -11.41 2.59 1.72
CA ARG A 328 -11.75 3.66 2.65
C ARG A 328 -12.93 3.21 3.49
N ALA A 329 -12.70 3.06 4.79
CA ALA A 329 -13.76 2.75 5.74
C ALA A 329 -14.75 3.92 5.90
N PRO A 330 -15.96 3.70 6.44
CA PRO A 330 -16.90 4.79 6.75
C PRO A 330 -16.33 5.84 7.71
N SER A 331 -15.33 5.49 8.52
CA SER A 331 -14.59 6.44 9.38
C SER A 331 -13.64 7.36 8.62
N GLY A 332 -13.45 7.17 7.32
CA GLY A 332 -12.46 7.87 6.49
C GLY A 332 -11.08 7.22 6.47
N ARG A 333 -10.80 6.26 7.36
CA ARG A 333 -9.52 5.54 7.41
C ARG A 333 -9.30 4.74 6.11
N VAL A 334 -8.11 4.84 5.54
CA VAL A 334 -7.72 4.05 4.36
C VAL A 334 -6.78 2.93 4.79
N GLN A 335 -7.08 1.71 4.37
CA GLN A 335 -6.31 0.51 4.70
C GLN A 335 -6.16 -0.39 3.49
N ALA A 336 -5.01 -1.04 3.37
CA ALA A 336 -4.78 -2.14 2.44
C ALA A 336 -4.95 -3.48 3.16
N PHE A 337 -5.57 -4.44 2.50
CA PHE A 337 -5.75 -5.81 2.98
C PHE A 337 -5.11 -6.76 1.99
N LEU A 338 -4.34 -7.72 2.49
CA LEU A 338 -3.69 -8.74 1.68
C LEU A 338 -3.90 -10.10 2.35
N GLY A 339 -4.14 -11.13 1.55
CA GLY A 339 -4.27 -12.50 2.06
C GLY A 339 -4.02 -13.56 1.01
N CYS A 340 -3.80 -14.78 1.47
CA CYS A 340 -3.74 -15.97 0.62
C CYS A 340 -4.56 -17.13 1.19
N SER A 341 -4.87 -18.11 0.34
CA SER A 341 -5.60 -19.33 0.72
C SER A 341 -4.94 -20.08 1.86
N GLU A 342 -5.75 -20.62 2.76
CA GLU A 342 -5.25 -21.49 3.83
C GLU A 342 -4.52 -22.71 3.26
N ARG A 343 -5.09 -23.35 2.23
CA ARG A 343 -4.66 -24.70 1.79
C ARG A 343 -3.87 -24.74 0.49
N GLN A 344 -4.02 -23.74 -0.38
CA GLN A 344 -3.50 -23.79 -1.76
C GLN A 344 -2.64 -22.58 -2.13
N ALA A 345 -2.28 -21.73 -1.16
CA ALA A 345 -1.46 -20.56 -1.38
C ALA A 345 -0.07 -20.90 -1.91
N ARG A 346 0.37 -20.12 -2.90
CA ARG A 346 1.77 -20.03 -3.33
C ARG A 346 2.33 -18.64 -2.99
N PRO A 347 3.66 -18.47 -2.94
CA PRO A 347 4.26 -17.15 -2.77
C PRO A 347 3.71 -16.15 -3.79
N SER A 348 3.41 -14.95 -3.32
CA SER A 348 2.94 -13.85 -4.17
C SER A 348 3.37 -12.51 -3.59
N THR A 349 3.62 -11.54 -4.44
CA THR A 349 3.94 -10.16 -4.06
C THR A 349 2.98 -9.17 -4.72
N TYR A 350 2.64 -8.11 -3.99
CA TYR A 350 1.77 -7.03 -4.45
C TYR A 350 2.47 -5.70 -4.30
N LYS A 351 2.58 -4.97 -5.42
CA LYS A 351 3.00 -3.57 -5.43
C LYS A 351 1.76 -2.68 -5.38
N LEU A 352 1.55 -2.02 -4.25
CA LEU A 352 0.56 -0.97 -4.06
C LEU A 352 1.10 0.32 -4.68
N VAL A 353 0.31 0.96 -5.54
CA VAL A 353 0.71 2.20 -6.23
C VAL A 353 -0.33 3.29 -5.98
N SER A 354 0.06 4.35 -5.27
CA SER A 354 -0.74 5.56 -5.08
C SER A 354 -0.58 6.47 -6.30
N ARG A 355 -1.64 6.59 -7.09
CA ARG A 355 -1.65 7.42 -8.30
C ARG A 355 -1.69 8.92 -7.98
N ASN A 356 -2.36 9.33 -6.90
CA ASN A 356 -2.51 10.73 -6.51
C ASN A 356 -1.93 11.04 -5.11
N GLY A 357 -0.83 11.77 -5.09
CA GLY A 357 -0.18 12.22 -3.87
C GLY A 357 0.64 11.13 -3.16
N ASP A 358 1.54 11.62 -2.31
CA ASP A 358 2.40 10.80 -1.47
C ASP A 358 1.59 10.28 -0.28
N VAL A 359 1.81 9.01 0.07
CA VAL A 359 1.17 8.36 1.22
C VAL A 359 2.21 7.79 2.16
N TYR A 360 1.78 7.37 3.34
CA TYR A 360 2.57 6.63 4.30
C TYR A 360 1.90 5.27 4.57
N VAL A 361 2.67 4.19 4.49
CA VAL A 361 2.18 2.83 4.76
C VAL A 361 2.74 2.38 6.11
N ASP A 362 1.87 2.17 7.10
CA ASP A 362 2.25 1.94 8.50
C ASP A 362 3.26 2.94 9.05
N GLY A 363 3.11 4.20 8.61
CA GLY A 363 3.98 5.30 8.96
C GLY A 363 5.26 5.37 8.12
N PHE A 364 5.60 4.39 7.28
CA PHE A 364 6.75 4.48 6.38
C PHE A 364 6.42 5.32 5.14
N GLY A 365 7.26 6.32 4.86
CA GLY A 365 7.08 7.20 3.71
C GLY A 365 7.82 8.54 3.86
N PRO A 366 7.59 9.48 2.92
CA PRO A 366 6.59 9.40 1.84
C PRO A 366 6.86 8.26 0.84
N VAL A 367 5.82 7.59 0.37
CA VAL A 367 5.91 6.60 -0.71
C VAL A 367 4.83 6.82 -1.77
N ARG A 368 5.14 6.39 -3.00
CA ARG A 368 4.18 6.18 -4.10
C ARG A 368 4.00 4.72 -4.45
N GLU A 369 5.01 3.91 -4.18
CA GLU A 369 5.05 2.48 -4.40
C GLU A 369 5.39 1.79 -3.08
N TYR A 370 4.67 0.73 -2.72
CA TYR A 370 4.96 -0.10 -1.56
C TYR A 370 4.75 -1.56 -1.94
N VAL A 371 5.68 -2.45 -1.59
CA VAL A 371 5.55 -3.90 -1.84
C VAL A 371 5.29 -4.65 -0.55
N ALA A 372 4.24 -5.46 -0.57
CA ALA A 372 3.94 -6.44 0.46
C ALA A 372 4.02 -7.85 -0.12
N SER A 373 4.53 -8.79 0.69
CA SER A 373 4.68 -10.19 0.32
C SER A 373 3.69 -11.06 1.08
N LEU A 374 3.23 -12.12 0.42
CA LEU A 374 2.40 -13.17 0.99
C LEU A 374 3.14 -14.49 0.79
N PRO A 375 3.76 -15.04 1.85
CA PRO A 375 4.41 -16.33 1.75
C PRO A 375 3.37 -17.45 1.57
N GLY A 376 3.83 -18.55 0.97
CA GLY A 376 3.06 -19.76 0.77
C GLY A 376 3.98 -20.91 0.37
N ASP A 377 3.44 -22.11 0.29
CA ASP A 377 4.21 -23.25 -0.20
C ASP A 377 4.42 -23.08 -1.72
N PRO A 378 5.65 -23.14 -2.26
CA PRO A 378 5.91 -22.94 -3.68
C PRO A 378 5.13 -23.89 -4.61
N ASN A 379 4.73 -25.05 -4.10
CA ASN A 379 3.93 -26.03 -4.84
C ASN A 379 2.42 -25.93 -4.54
N GLY A 380 2.01 -25.08 -3.60
CA GLY A 380 0.64 -25.00 -3.09
C GLY A 380 0.28 -26.18 -2.18
N GLY A 381 1.26 -26.72 -1.45
CA GLY A 381 1.07 -27.82 -0.51
C GLY A 381 0.34 -27.43 0.77
N TYR A 382 -0.55 -28.30 1.23
CA TYR A 382 -1.26 -28.20 2.51
C TYR A 382 -0.55 -29.02 3.61
N GLN A 383 -0.58 -28.52 4.85
CA GLN A 383 0.07 -29.10 6.05
C GLN A 383 1.58 -29.31 5.90
N THR A 384 2.23 -28.47 5.08
CA THR A 384 3.69 -28.45 4.95
C THR A 384 4.29 -27.41 5.90
N ASP A 385 5.59 -27.55 6.21
CA ASP A 385 6.34 -26.55 6.97
C ASP A 385 6.43 -25.18 6.27
N GLN A 386 5.96 -25.05 5.02
CA GLN A 386 5.97 -23.82 4.22
C GLN A 386 4.56 -23.24 3.99
N GLN A 387 3.51 -23.96 4.37
CA GLN A 387 2.16 -23.41 4.43
C GLN A 387 2.11 -22.32 5.51
N ARG A 388 1.51 -21.16 5.19
CA ARG A 388 1.46 -20.00 6.09
C ARG A 388 0.07 -19.41 6.32
N ASN A 389 -0.88 -19.54 5.40
CA ASN A 389 -2.18 -18.84 5.49
C ASN A 389 -1.98 -17.35 5.82
N ALA A 390 -1.10 -16.69 5.08
CA ALA A 390 -0.61 -15.37 5.41
C ALA A 390 -1.68 -14.30 5.09
N GLU A 391 -1.92 -13.40 6.04
CA GLU A 391 -2.80 -12.25 5.86
C GLU A 391 -2.29 -11.04 6.66
N THR A 392 -2.59 -9.84 6.16
CA THR A 392 -2.20 -8.58 6.82
C THR A 392 -3.13 -7.43 6.46
N VAL A 393 -3.22 -6.46 7.37
CA VAL A 393 -3.76 -5.13 7.13
C VAL A 393 -2.66 -4.09 7.32
N LEU A 394 -2.57 -3.16 6.37
CA LEU A 394 -1.64 -2.04 6.39
C LEU A 394 -2.43 -0.73 6.42
N ASN A 395 -2.06 0.21 7.29
CA ASN A 395 -2.69 1.52 7.31
C ASN A 395 -2.05 2.42 6.24
N ILE A 396 -2.87 3.09 5.44
CA ILE A 396 -2.42 4.07 4.45
C ILE A 396 -2.87 5.44 4.94
N THR A 397 -1.93 6.31 5.26
CA THR A 397 -2.20 7.64 5.80
C THR A 397 -1.65 8.74 4.91
N ARG A 398 -2.35 9.88 4.93
CA ARG A 398 -2.00 11.14 4.28
C ARG A 398 -2.43 12.28 5.22
N GLY A 399 -1.76 13.41 5.16
CA GLY A 399 -2.12 14.62 5.90
C GLY A 399 -0.97 15.17 6.75
N ALA A 400 -1.30 16.18 7.55
CA ALA A 400 -0.36 16.81 8.48
C ALA A 400 -0.07 15.94 9.71
N ASP A 401 -0.98 15.02 10.05
CA ASP A 401 -0.80 14.05 11.14
C ASP A 401 -0.65 12.64 10.59
N ILE A 402 0.58 12.14 10.60
CA ILE A 402 0.97 10.84 10.09
C ILE A 402 1.55 10.04 11.26
N GLN A 403 1.07 8.81 11.43
CA GLN A 403 1.63 7.93 12.45
C GLN A 403 3.16 7.77 12.27
N PRO A 404 3.94 7.78 13.36
CA PRO A 404 5.36 7.44 13.31
C PRO A 404 5.57 6.01 12.77
N ALA A 405 6.63 5.81 11.98
CA ALA A 405 7.07 4.45 11.67
C ALA A 405 7.66 3.81 12.94
N ILE A 406 7.17 2.62 13.29
CA ILE A 406 7.57 1.94 14.52
C ILE A 406 8.50 0.77 14.17
N ASP A 407 9.80 0.97 14.38
CA ASP A 407 10.83 -0.06 14.25
C ASP A 407 12.02 0.32 15.13
N GLY A 408 12.21 -0.38 16.25
CA GLY A 408 13.29 -0.08 17.18
C GLY A 408 12.92 -0.21 18.65
N ALA A 409 13.69 0.47 19.50
CA ALA A 409 13.55 0.44 20.94
C ALA A 409 12.95 1.76 21.46
N TYR A 410 11.95 1.65 22.32
CA TYR A 410 11.13 2.75 22.80
C TYR A 410 10.91 2.68 24.31
N ILE A 411 10.53 3.82 24.86
CA ILE A 411 9.93 4.02 26.17
C ILE A 411 8.42 4.15 25.93
N LEU A 412 7.63 3.34 26.62
CA LEU A 412 6.18 3.29 26.42
C LEU A 412 5.48 4.14 27.49
N VAL A 413 4.96 5.30 27.11
CA VAL A 413 4.46 6.34 28.02
C VAL A 413 2.94 6.35 28.03
N ASN A 414 2.31 6.33 29.20
CA ASN A 414 0.87 6.42 29.37
C ASN A 414 0.39 7.87 29.33
N ALA A 415 -0.67 8.17 28.56
CA ALA A 415 -1.16 9.54 28.39
C ALA A 415 -1.86 10.12 29.64
N ALA A 416 -2.39 9.29 30.54
CA ALA A 416 -3.05 9.80 31.76
C ALA A 416 -2.05 10.11 32.87
N SER A 417 -1.08 9.23 33.08
CA SER A 417 -0.17 9.31 34.21
C SER A 417 1.20 9.91 33.87
N HIS A 418 1.55 9.98 32.57
CA HIS A 418 2.88 10.33 32.07
C HIS A 418 4.00 9.41 32.59
N MET A 419 3.65 8.26 33.14
CA MET A 419 4.58 7.22 33.57
C MET A 419 4.80 6.19 32.46
N VAL A 420 5.80 5.33 32.65
CA VAL A 420 6.26 4.38 31.63
C VAL A 420 5.96 2.94 32.02
N ILE A 421 5.72 2.08 31.03
CA ILE A 421 5.67 0.64 31.23
C ILE A 421 7.04 0.13 31.71
N SER A 422 7.02 -0.65 32.79
CA SER A 422 8.19 -1.10 33.53
C SER A 422 7.98 -2.50 34.09
N GLY A 423 9.05 -3.27 34.15
CA GLY A 423 9.09 -4.48 34.97
C GLY A 423 8.97 -4.14 36.45
N LYS A 424 8.04 -4.77 37.17
CA LYS A 424 7.86 -4.55 38.61
C LYS A 424 9.17 -4.78 39.37
N ASP A 425 9.46 -3.91 40.34
CA ASP A 425 10.69 -3.92 41.14
C ASP A 425 11.98 -3.86 40.31
N GLY A 426 11.93 -3.36 39.06
CA GLY A 426 13.10 -3.18 38.20
C GLY A 426 13.62 -4.46 37.55
N ASN A 427 12.77 -5.48 37.36
CA ASN A 427 13.18 -6.73 36.73
C ASN A 427 12.15 -7.24 35.71
N THR A 428 12.58 -8.09 34.77
CA THR A 428 11.72 -8.65 33.70
C THR A 428 11.82 -10.18 33.66
N ASN A 429 12.02 -10.82 34.81
CA ASN A 429 12.06 -12.28 34.87
C ASN A 429 10.72 -12.89 34.41
N ASN A 430 10.74 -14.15 33.98
CA ASN A 430 9.50 -14.85 33.61
C ASN A 430 8.44 -14.73 34.73
N ALA A 431 7.22 -14.41 34.31
CA ALA A 431 6.05 -14.20 35.15
C ALA A 431 6.14 -13.00 36.13
N ASN A 432 7.09 -12.09 35.94
CA ASN A 432 7.07 -10.82 36.67
C ASN A 432 5.91 -9.94 36.17
N ASP A 433 5.21 -9.26 37.09
CA ASP A 433 4.13 -8.33 36.72
C ASP A 433 4.73 -7.16 35.93
N ILE A 434 4.01 -6.71 34.90
CA ILE A 434 4.25 -5.42 34.25
C ILE A 434 3.41 -4.35 34.94
N VAL A 435 4.03 -3.21 35.23
CA VAL A 435 3.43 -2.08 35.94
C VAL A 435 3.79 -0.77 35.26
N GLN A 436 3.13 0.33 35.62
CA GLN A 436 3.61 1.67 35.29
C GLN A 436 4.45 2.26 36.42
N ARG A 437 5.53 2.97 36.08
CA ARG A 437 6.44 3.63 37.02
C ARG A 437 7.01 4.92 36.45
N SER A 438 7.47 5.81 37.31
CA SER A 438 8.22 7.01 36.91
C SER A 438 9.45 6.61 36.08
N TYR A 439 9.73 7.37 35.01
CA TYR A 439 10.88 7.09 34.16
C TYR A 439 12.20 7.38 34.90
N THR A 440 13.10 6.39 34.92
CA THR A 440 14.43 6.48 35.52
C THR A 440 15.55 6.09 34.55
N GLY A 441 15.22 5.70 33.32
CA GLY A 441 16.17 5.10 32.37
C GLY A 441 16.58 3.68 32.74
N GLY A 442 15.79 2.99 33.57
CA GLY A 442 16.04 1.62 33.98
C GLY A 442 15.95 0.63 32.80
N ALA A 443 16.77 -0.41 32.80
CA ALA A 443 16.78 -1.40 31.70
C ALA A 443 15.44 -2.15 31.54
N ASP A 444 14.64 -2.22 32.59
CA ASP A 444 13.29 -2.77 32.63
C ASP A 444 12.22 -1.84 32.00
N GLN A 445 12.58 -0.62 31.61
CA GLN A 445 11.69 0.41 31.05
C GLN A 445 11.86 0.60 29.54
N HIS A 446 12.74 -0.16 28.89
CA HIS A 446 13.03 -0.07 27.46
C HIS A 446 12.50 -1.29 26.70
N TRP A 447 11.77 -1.05 25.61
CA TRP A 447 11.01 -2.06 24.89
C TRP A 447 11.30 -2.00 23.40
N ALA A 448 11.82 -3.09 22.84
CA ALA A 448 11.96 -3.30 21.41
C ALA A 448 10.62 -3.73 20.80
N PHE A 449 10.19 -2.97 19.79
CA PHE A 449 9.06 -3.27 18.90
C PHE A 449 9.61 -3.91 17.64
N ARG A 450 9.08 -5.10 17.30
CA ARG A 450 9.44 -5.83 16.09
C ARG A 450 8.17 -6.35 15.45
N HIS A 451 8.00 -6.12 14.15
CA HIS A 451 6.90 -6.73 13.42
C HIS A 451 6.94 -8.26 13.56
N VAL A 452 5.76 -8.86 13.69
CA VAL A 452 5.59 -10.29 13.48
C VAL A 452 5.96 -10.59 12.02
N PRO A 453 6.96 -11.45 11.77
CA PRO A 453 7.41 -11.67 10.40
C PRO A 453 6.32 -12.39 9.60
N GLU A 454 6.14 -12.02 8.34
CA GLU A 454 5.22 -12.69 7.41
C GLU A 454 5.45 -14.21 7.34
N THR A 455 6.70 -14.66 7.55
CA THR A 455 7.09 -16.07 7.58
C THR A 455 6.54 -16.84 8.77
N GLN A 456 5.93 -16.18 9.75
CA GLN A 456 5.17 -16.84 10.81
C GLN A 456 3.80 -17.34 10.31
N GLY A 457 3.24 -16.69 9.28
CA GLY A 457 1.91 -17.00 8.77
C GLY A 457 0.77 -16.54 9.67
N GLY A 458 -0.46 -16.86 9.26
CA GLY A 458 -1.68 -16.27 9.82
C GLY A 458 -1.69 -14.75 9.61
N ASP A 459 -2.42 -14.08 10.49
CA ASP A 459 -2.41 -12.62 10.55
C ASP A 459 -1.10 -12.11 11.17
N PHE A 460 -0.29 -11.42 10.36
CA PHE A 460 1.01 -10.84 10.73
C PHE A 460 0.97 -9.31 10.90
N SER A 461 -0.22 -8.72 11.05
CA SER A 461 -0.42 -7.27 11.29
C SER A 461 0.03 -6.77 12.68
N TYR A 462 0.84 -7.55 13.39
CA TYR A 462 1.12 -7.39 14.82
C TYR A 462 2.60 -7.12 15.09
N PHE A 463 2.90 -6.71 16.33
CA PHE A 463 4.24 -6.56 16.85
C PHE A 463 4.49 -7.51 18.02
N PHE A 464 5.74 -7.96 18.15
CA PHE A 464 6.30 -8.37 19.43
C PHE A 464 6.82 -7.14 20.16
N ILE A 465 6.41 -6.99 21.42
CA ILE A 465 6.92 -5.97 22.33
C ILE A 465 7.79 -6.68 23.37
N THR A 466 9.10 -6.52 23.28
CA THR A 466 10.07 -7.25 24.11
C THR A 466 10.97 -6.30 24.87
N ASN A 467 11.30 -6.60 26.12
CA ASN A 467 12.27 -5.83 26.86
C ASN A 467 13.62 -5.83 26.12
N TYR A 468 14.20 -4.65 25.89
CA TYR A 468 15.37 -4.47 25.04
C TYR A 468 16.59 -5.27 25.51
N GLY A 469 16.83 -5.33 26.82
CA GLY A 469 18.01 -6.00 27.38
C GLY A 469 17.85 -7.51 27.56
N THR A 470 16.64 -7.99 27.86
CA THR A 470 16.40 -9.40 28.23
C THR A 470 15.64 -10.20 27.19
N SER A 471 15.06 -9.54 26.17
CA SER A 471 14.19 -10.14 25.14
C SER A 471 12.91 -10.82 25.70
N GLN A 472 12.54 -10.49 26.93
CA GLN A 472 11.31 -10.95 27.57
C GLN A 472 10.12 -10.19 26.98
N ALA A 473 9.11 -10.89 26.46
CA ALA A 473 7.95 -10.32 25.81
C ALA A 473 6.91 -9.83 26.83
N LEU A 474 6.17 -8.77 26.47
CA LEU A 474 4.86 -8.50 27.06
C LEU A 474 3.91 -9.65 26.69
N ASP A 475 3.34 -10.27 27.70
CA ASP A 475 2.59 -11.52 27.60
C ASP A 475 1.25 -11.41 28.32
N ASP A 476 0.17 -11.79 27.62
CA ASP A 476 -1.15 -12.03 28.20
C ASP A 476 -1.11 -13.30 29.08
N ASN A 477 -1.06 -13.08 30.39
CA ASN A 477 -0.86 -14.13 31.36
C ASN A 477 -2.00 -15.16 31.33
N ASN A 478 -1.64 -16.43 31.15
CA ASN A 478 -2.55 -17.57 31.11
C ASN A 478 -3.58 -17.53 29.97
N TRP A 479 -3.26 -16.92 28.82
CA TRP A 479 -4.15 -16.88 27.65
C TRP A 479 -5.51 -16.28 28.00
N ASN A 480 -5.50 -15.19 28.76
CA ASN A 480 -6.71 -14.64 29.36
C ASN A 480 -7.49 -13.80 28.35
N ILE A 481 -8.67 -14.30 27.99
CA ILE A 481 -9.62 -13.60 27.13
C ILE A 481 -10.64 -12.74 27.90
N GLU A 482 -10.56 -12.68 29.22
CA GLU A 482 -11.46 -11.92 30.09
C GLU A 482 -10.86 -10.57 30.52
N VAL A 483 -11.77 -9.63 30.76
CA VAL A 483 -11.44 -8.28 31.24
C VAL A 483 -10.67 -8.33 32.57
N GLY A 484 -9.63 -7.51 32.70
CA GLY A 484 -8.74 -7.47 33.86
C GLY A 484 -7.59 -8.49 33.81
N GLY A 485 -7.38 -9.16 32.67
CA GLY A 485 -6.22 -10.01 32.46
C GLY A 485 -4.90 -9.27 32.65
N LYS A 486 -3.99 -9.86 33.43
CA LYS A 486 -2.69 -9.24 33.72
C LYS A 486 -1.74 -9.36 32.54
N VAL A 487 -0.91 -8.34 32.36
CA VAL A 487 0.27 -8.41 31.49
C VAL A 487 1.51 -8.71 32.33
N ILE A 488 2.29 -9.69 31.90
CA ILE A 488 3.54 -10.12 32.57
C ILE A 488 4.71 -10.08 31.57
N SER A 489 5.94 -10.14 32.08
CA SER A 489 7.10 -10.48 31.25
C SER A 489 7.25 -11.99 31.13
N TYR A 490 7.41 -12.50 29.91
CA TYR A 490 7.66 -13.93 29.68
C TYR A 490 8.56 -14.19 28.47
N GLY A 491 9.20 -15.36 28.43
CA GLY A 491 10.10 -15.72 27.34
C GLY A 491 9.38 -15.72 25.99
N LEU A 492 9.98 -15.10 24.98
CA LEU A 492 9.40 -15.01 23.64
C LEU A 492 9.18 -16.41 23.04
N SER A 493 7.93 -16.71 22.69
CA SER A 493 7.46 -17.98 22.15
C SER A 493 6.84 -17.86 20.76
N GLY A 494 6.46 -16.64 20.36
CA GLY A 494 5.71 -16.38 19.13
C GLY A 494 4.20 -16.59 19.27
N ALA A 495 3.69 -17.02 20.43
CA ALA A 495 2.27 -17.24 20.65
C ALA A 495 1.43 -15.95 20.54
N GLY A 496 0.13 -16.09 20.22
CA GLY A 496 -0.79 -14.95 20.08
C GLY A 496 -0.90 -14.08 21.35
N VAL A 497 -0.70 -14.66 22.54
CA VAL A 497 -0.65 -13.92 23.81
C VAL A 497 0.48 -12.88 23.88
N GLN A 498 1.49 -12.98 23.01
CA GLN A 498 2.64 -12.07 22.94
C GLN A 498 2.62 -11.16 21.70
N GLN A 499 1.55 -11.18 20.91
CA GLN A 499 1.41 -10.39 19.69
C GLN A 499 0.44 -9.23 19.94
N TRP A 500 0.85 -8.01 19.57
CA TRP A 500 0.16 -6.77 19.90
C TRP A 500 0.00 -5.89 18.67
N ALA A 501 -1.22 -5.46 18.35
CA ALA A 501 -1.52 -4.52 17.28
C ALA A 501 -1.43 -3.09 17.80
N LEU A 502 -0.96 -2.18 16.95
CA LEU A 502 -0.93 -0.74 17.22
C LEU A 502 -2.04 -0.06 16.43
N GLU A 503 -2.89 0.68 17.12
CA GLU A 503 -3.97 1.46 16.53
C GLU A 503 -3.70 2.95 16.76
N TYR A 504 -3.34 3.68 15.70
CA TYR A 504 -3.04 5.11 15.79
C TYR A 504 -4.30 5.92 16.12
N ASP A 505 -4.20 6.77 17.14
CA ASP A 505 -5.28 7.63 17.66
C ASP A 505 -5.00 9.13 17.41
N GLY A 506 -3.98 9.44 16.60
CA GLY A 506 -3.56 10.81 16.29
C GLY A 506 -2.54 11.37 17.27
N ASP A 507 -1.83 12.42 16.85
CA ASP A 507 -0.86 13.17 17.65
C ASP A 507 0.20 12.30 18.40
N GLY A 508 0.68 11.26 17.71
CA GLY A 508 1.68 10.33 18.24
C GLY A 508 1.16 9.32 19.26
N TRP A 509 -0.16 9.25 19.51
CA TRP A 509 -0.77 8.32 20.45
C TRP A 509 -1.29 7.06 19.78
N PHE A 510 -1.17 5.94 20.49
CA PHE A 510 -1.63 4.63 20.06
C PHE A 510 -2.47 3.95 21.15
N HIS A 511 -3.47 3.19 20.72
CA HIS A 511 -4.02 2.09 21.49
C HIS A 511 -3.25 0.81 21.15
N ILE A 512 -3.03 -0.07 22.14
CA ILE A 512 -2.26 -1.31 21.97
C ILE A 512 -3.18 -2.48 22.30
N ARG A 513 -3.46 -3.35 21.30
CA ARG A 513 -4.43 -4.46 21.41
C ARG A 513 -3.75 -5.81 21.36
N ASN A 514 -4.10 -6.73 22.25
CA ASN A 514 -3.55 -8.09 22.25
C ASN A 514 -4.24 -8.99 21.21
N LYS A 515 -3.47 -9.86 20.53
CA LYS A 515 -4.01 -10.78 19.51
C LYS A 515 -4.98 -11.83 20.08
N GLN A 516 -4.64 -12.42 21.23
CA GLN A 516 -5.40 -13.51 21.84
C GLN A 516 -6.70 -12.99 22.47
N SER A 517 -6.66 -11.95 23.29
CA SER A 517 -7.84 -11.48 24.02
C SER A 517 -8.73 -10.50 23.22
N ALA A 518 -8.16 -9.85 22.20
CA ALA A 518 -8.71 -8.69 21.51
C ALA A 518 -8.96 -7.47 22.43
N LEU A 519 -8.40 -7.49 23.65
CA LEU A 519 -8.49 -6.42 24.64
C LEU A 519 -7.27 -5.48 24.56
N TYR A 520 -7.41 -4.31 25.18
CA TYR A 520 -6.44 -3.23 25.09
C TYR A 520 -5.61 -3.11 26.37
N LEU A 521 -4.32 -2.80 26.19
CA LEU A 521 -3.39 -2.51 27.27
C LEU A 521 -3.82 -1.22 28.00
N GLU A 522 -4.02 -1.33 29.31
CA GLU A 522 -4.41 -0.23 30.19
C GLU A 522 -3.55 -0.23 31.46
N CYS A 523 -3.18 0.96 31.91
CA CYS A 523 -2.70 1.20 33.27
C CYS A 523 -3.54 2.30 33.91
N ASP A 524 -4.38 1.95 34.87
CA ASP A 524 -5.17 2.92 35.63
C ASP A 524 -4.58 3.12 37.05
N GLY A 525 -4.28 4.38 37.40
CA GLY A 525 -3.73 4.74 38.72
C GLY A 525 -2.34 5.39 38.69
N GLY A 526 -1.57 5.18 39.76
CA GLY A 526 -0.25 5.79 40.00
C GLY A 526 0.91 4.80 39.94
N GLU A 527 2.03 5.16 40.56
CA GLU A 527 3.25 4.33 40.63
C GLU A 527 2.93 2.89 41.07
N ASN A 528 3.46 1.91 40.33
CA ASN A 528 3.25 0.46 40.48
C ASN A 528 1.82 -0.04 40.21
N ALA A 529 0.94 0.75 39.59
CA ALA A 529 -0.33 0.22 39.09
C ALA A 529 -0.06 -0.84 38.01
N PRO A 530 -0.79 -1.97 38.01
CA PRO A 530 -0.57 -3.07 37.09
C PRO A 530 -1.02 -2.71 35.67
N ALA A 531 -0.29 -3.23 34.69
CA ALA A 531 -0.75 -3.29 33.31
C ALA A 531 -1.79 -4.41 33.15
N LEU A 532 -2.99 -4.04 32.73
CA LEU A 532 -4.14 -4.93 32.56
C LEU A 532 -4.66 -4.86 31.13
N GLN A 533 -5.46 -5.85 30.77
CA GLN A 533 -6.20 -5.90 29.51
C GLN A 533 -7.67 -5.55 29.76
N GLN A 534 -8.18 -4.56 29.05
CA GLN A 534 -9.51 -3.97 29.26
C GLN A 534 -10.25 -3.77 27.94
N GLU A 535 -11.58 -3.60 28.00
CA GLU A 535 -12.38 -3.25 26.82
C GLU A 535 -11.93 -1.87 26.27
N ARG A 536 -12.12 -1.65 24.96
CA ARG A 536 -11.67 -0.42 24.30
C ARG A 536 -12.38 0.82 24.86
N THR A 537 -11.60 1.84 25.26
CA THR A 537 -12.09 3.17 25.63
C THR A 537 -11.19 4.27 25.07
N ASP A 538 -11.71 5.49 24.90
CA ASP A 538 -10.91 6.68 24.48
C ASP A 538 -10.22 7.37 25.67
N ASN A 539 -10.21 6.73 26.84
CA ASN A 539 -9.61 7.31 28.04
C ASN A 539 -8.09 7.37 27.91
N ALA A 540 -7.49 8.42 28.48
CA ALA A 540 -6.05 8.64 28.41
C ALA A 540 -5.22 7.51 29.06
N ASN A 541 -5.80 6.70 29.95
CA ASN A 541 -5.13 5.57 30.58
C ASN A 541 -4.92 4.36 29.65
N GLN A 542 -5.54 4.35 28.45
CA GLN A 542 -5.33 3.37 27.38
C GLN A 542 -4.52 3.90 26.19
N ARG A 543 -4.08 5.17 26.24
CA ARG A 543 -3.31 5.79 25.17
C ARG A 543 -1.83 5.79 25.50
N TRP A 544 -1.03 5.37 24.53
CA TRP A 544 0.40 5.12 24.67
C TRP A 544 1.20 5.89 23.63
N ARG A 545 2.25 6.59 24.06
CA ARG A 545 3.23 7.21 23.16
C ARG A 545 4.53 6.42 23.22
N LEU A 546 5.14 6.22 22.05
CA LEU A 546 6.39 5.49 21.87
C LEU A 546 7.52 6.52 21.71
N ILE A 547 8.25 6.81 22.79
CA ILE A 547 9.39 7.73 22.76
C ILE A 547 10.67 6.93 22.46
N PRO A 548 11.53 7.32 21.52
CA PRO A 548 12.77 6.59 21.24
C PRO A 548 13.63 6.35 22.49
N MET A 549 14.19 5.16 22.61
CA MET A 549 15.07 4.82 23.74
C MET A 549 16.27 5.75 23.78
N GLY A 550 16.53 6.34 24.95
CA GLY A 550 17.62 7.29 25.17
C GLY A 550 17.21 8.76 25.07
N SER A 551 16.00 9.04 24.59
CA SER A 551 15.41 10.38 24.65
C SER A 551 14.98 10.75 26.08
N PRO A 552 14.89 12.05 26.40
CA PRO A 552 14.14 12.52 27.55
C PRO A 552 12.66 12.11 27.45
N VAL A 553 11.97 12.10 28.59
CA VAL A 553 10.51 11.92 28.66
C VAL A 553 9.92 13.20 29.21
N GLU A 554 9.44 14.05 28.31
CA GLU A 554 8.76 15.30 28.63
C GLU A 554 7.65 15.60 27.59
N PHE A 555 6.86 16.65 27.83
CA PHE A 555 5.64 16.94 27.08
C PHE A 555 5.52 18.44 26.69
N ASP A 556 6.61 19.18 26.77
CA ASP A 556 6.70 20.59 26.42
C ASP A 556 7.06 20.71 24.94
N ALA A 557 6.05 20.97 24.11
CA ALA A 557 6.27 21.12 22.67
C ALA A 557 7.25 22.26 22.34
N PRO A 558 8.13 22.08 21.32
CA PRO A 558 9.01 23.14 20.85
C PRO A 558 8.22 24.33 20.28
N SER A 559 8.87 25.48 20.18
CA SER A 559 8.29 26.65 19.50
C SER A 559 8.13 26.41 17.99
N ALA A 560 7.26 27.18 17.33
CA ALA A 560 7.05 27.07 15.88
C ALA A 560 8.29 27.54 15.11
N PRO A 561 8.70 26.85 14.02
CA PRO A 561 9.78 27.32 13.14
C PRO A 561 9.48 28.70 12.53
N THR A 562 10.54 29.48 12.26
CA THR A 562 10.45 30.82 11.65
C THR A 562 11.35 30.95 10.42
N GLY A 563 11.16 32.02 9.66
CA GLY A 563 12.04 32.36 8.54
C GLY A 563 11.89 31.47 7.30
N LEU A 564 10.85 30.65 7.22
CA LEU A 564 10.57 29.83 6.03
C LEU A 564 10.47 30.73 4.78
N THR A 565 11.12 30.32 3.71
CA THR A 565 11.07 30.93 2.37
C THR A 565 10.97 29.83 1.31
N ALA A 566 10.41 30.15 0.15
CA ALA A 566 10.31 29.25 -0.99
C ALA A 566 10.80 29.94 -2.27
N ALA A 567 11.69 29.28 -3.02
CA ALA A 567 12.25 29.78 -4.26
C ALA A 567 12.09 28.76 -5.40
N GLY A 568 11.32 29.11 -6.41
CA GLY A 568 11.03 28.26 -7.57
C GLY A 568 12.23 28.02 -8.50
N ARG A 569 12.25 26.85 -9.13
CA ARG A 569 13.12 26.43 -10.25
C ARG A 569 12.26 25.78 -11.34
N ASN A 570 12.86 25.34 -12.45
CA ASN A 570 12.12 24.75 -13.59
C ASN A 570 11.31 23.48 -13.23
N ALA A 571 11.72 22.73 -12.20
CA ALA A 571 11.05 21.48 -11.79
C ALA A 571 11.08 21.22 -10.27
N SER A 572 11.45 22.23 -9.47
CA SER A 572 11.59 22.09 -8.03
C SER A 572 11.37 23.42 -7.31
N VAL A 573 11.13 23.36 -6.01
CA VAL A 573 11.05 24.52 -5.11
C VAL A 573 12.06 24.33 -3.99
N MET A 574 12.99 25.28 -3.84
CA MET A 574 13.95 25.29 -2.73
C MET A 574 13.30 25.94 -1.52
N LEU A 575 13.27 25.25 -0.38
CA LEU A 575 12.80 25.75 0.90
C LEU A 575 13.99 25.98 1.83
N GLU A 576 14.02 27.12 2.51
CA GLU A 576 15.04 27.47 3.51
C GLU A 576 14.37 28.14 4.73
N TRP A 577 14.87 27.89 5.94
CA TRP A 577 14.35 28.45 7.19
C TRP A 577 15.44 28.71 8.24
N ASP A 578 15.06 29.38 9.34
CA ASP A 578 15.99 29.68 10.44
C ASP A 578 16.27 28.44 11.31
N GLU A 579 17.51 28.30 11.79
CA GLU A 579 17.87 27.28 12.78
C GLU A 579 17.23 27.58 14.13
N MET A 580 16.62 26.56 14.75
CA MET A 580 16.03 26.68 16.08
C MET A 580 17.08 26.49 17.20
N ALA A 581 16.82 27.09 18.36
CA ALA A 581 17.71 26.96 19.52
C ALA A 581 17.65 25.58 20.18
N ASP A 582 16.49 24.92 20.12
CA ASP A 582 16.29 23.56 20.62
C ASP A 582 16.75 22.55 19.56
N GLU A 583 17.28 21.40 20.01
CA GLU A 583 17.63 20.30 19.11
C GLU A 583 16.34 19.59 18.65
N VAL A 584 15.91 19.91 17.43
CA VAL A 584 14.68 19.40 16.82
C VAL A 584 14.96 18.77 15.45
N THR A 585 14.00 18.00 14.96
CA THR A 585 13.87 17.66 13.55
C THR A 585 12.68 18.39 12.93
N TYR A 586 12.67 18.54 11.61
CA TYR A 586 11.60 19.24 10.89
C TYR A 586 10.77 18.29 10.02
N MET A 587 9.48 18.59 9.95
CA MET A 587 8.54 18.07 8.96
C MET A 587 8.14 19.18 8.00
N VAL A 588 8.16 18.88 6.70
CA VAL A 588 7.69 19.79 5.65
C VAL A 588 6.27 19.37 5.27
N LEU A 589 5.35 20.31 5.40
CA LEU A 589 3.96 20.17 4.98
C LEU A 589 3.73 20.94 3.67
N ARG A 590 2.99 20.35 2.74
CA ARG A 590 2.62 20.97 1.46
C ARG A 590 1.13 20.80 1.17
N ALA A 591 0.48 21.86 0.71
CA ALA A 591 -0.87 21.85 0.16
C ALA A 591 -0.86 22.56 -1.21
N GLU A 592 -1.83 22.28 -2.08
CA GLU A 592 -2.05 23.16 -3.24
C GLU A 592 -2.46 24.55 -2.73
N ALA A 593 -1.96 25.60 -3.38
CA ALA A 593 -2.16 26.98 -2.93
C ALA A 593 -3.65 27.31 -2.76
N GLY A 594 -4.00 27.88 -1.61
CA GLY A 594 -5.38 28.25 -1.27
C GLY A 594 -6.25 27.11 -0.71
N THR A 595 -5.65 25.94 -0.42
CA THR A 595 -6.30 24.83 0.29
C THR A 595 -5.69 24.62 1.68
N ASP A 596 -6.45 24.00 2.59
CA ASP A 596 -5.98 23.62 3.93
C ASP A 596 -5.61 22.12 4.04
N ASP A 597 -5.58 21.39 2.91
CA ASP A 597 -5.28 19.96 2.85
C ASP A 597 -3.76 19.70 2.81
N PHE A 598 -3.10 20.06 3.91
CA PHE A 598 -1.65 19.89 4.05
C PHE A 598 -1.29 18.42 4.20
N ASN A 599 -0.39 17.94 3.34
CA ASN A 599 0.24 16.64 3.46
C ASN A 599 1.70 16.77 3.94
N THR A 600 2.15 15.82 4.73
CA THR A 600 3.58 15.70 5.07
C THR A 600 4.33 15.15 3.85
N ILE A 601 5.32 15.89 3.33
CA ILE A 601 6.14 15.48 2.17
C ILE A 601 7.59 15.16 2.54
N ALA A 602 8.00 15.50 3.77
CA ALA A 602 9.27 15.10 4.35
C ALA A 602 9.17 15.19 5.89
N ARG A 603 9.92 14.35 6.61
CA ARG A 603 9.99 14.36 8.07
C ARG A 603 11.34 13.87 8.57
N GLY A 604 11.70 14.23 9.81
CA GLY A 604 12.98 13.86 10.41
C GLY A 604 14.17 14.63 9.85
N LEU A 605 13.93 15.78 9.19
CA LEU A 605 14.98 16.60 8.60
C LEU A 605 15.79 17.28 9.71
N LYS A 606 17.12 17.21 9.61
CA LYS A 606 18.06 17.92 10.50
C LYS A 606 18.65 19.18 9.87
N SER A 607 18.52 19.32 8.55
CA SER A 607 18.92 20.52 7.82
C SER A 607 17.90 21.65 8.02
N THR A 608 18.32 22.87 7.68
CA THR A 608 17.44 24.05 7.57
C THR A 608 17.09 24.40 6.13
N ALA A 609 17.21 23.42 5.24
CA ALA A 609 16.86 23.52 3.84
C ALA A 609 16.31 22.18 3.32
N TYR A 610 15.40 22.24 2.36
CA TYR A 610 14.81 21.10 1.68
C TYR A 610 14.47 21.46 0.23
N LEU A 611 14.83 20.58 -0.72
CA LEU A 611 14.49 20.75 -2.13
C LEU A 611 13.26 19.91 -2.48
N ASP A 612 12.10 20.55 -2.63
CA ASP A 612 10.90 19.88 -3.11
C ASP A 612 10.95 19.74 -4.64
N ASN A 613 11.46 18.61 -5.11
CA ASN A 613 11.55 18.23 -6.52
C ASN A 613 10.45 17.22 -6.92
N THR A 614 9.38 17.14 -6.12
CA THR A 614 8.19 16.30 -6.34
C THR A 614 6.97 17.11 -6.80
N VAL A 615 7.15 18.42 -6.97
CA VAL A 615 6.13 19.36 -7.44
C VAL A 615 5.65 19.03 -8.85
N THR A 616 4.39 19.36 -9.13
CA THR A 616 3.85 19.32 -10.49
C THR A 616 4.12 20.67 -11.18
N PRO A 617 4.70 20.69 -12.40
CA PRO A 617 4.92 21.93 -13.13
C PRO A 617 3.63 22.75 -13.31
N GLY A 618 3.72 24.06 -13.07
CA GLY A 618 2.60 24.99 -13.22
C GLY A 618 1.58 24.97 -12.07
N VAL A 619 1.81 24.20 -11.02
CA VAL A 619 0.98 24.20 -9.80
C VAL A 619 1.68 25.02 -8.71
N ALA A 620 0.93 25.94 -8.10
CA ALA A 620 1.37 26.69 -6.93
C ALA A 620 1.04 25.92 -5.65
N TYR A 621 1.95 25.96 -4.68
CA TYR A 621 1.84 25.23 -3.42
C TYR A 621 2.07 26.14 -2.21
N ASP A 622 1.34 25.85 -1.14
CA ASP A 622 1.56 26.41 0.20
C ASP A 622 2.41 25.46 1.04
N TYR A 623 3.46 25.99 1.69
CA TYR A 623 4.39 25.23 2.53
C TYR A 623 4.37 25.69 3.99
N LYS A 624 4.44 24.72 4.91
CA LYS A 624 4.61 24.95 6.35
C LYS A 624 5.64 24.00 6.94
N LEU A 625 6.21 24.38 8.08
CA LEU A 625 7.11 23.54 8.86
C LEU A 625 6.50 23.20 10.23
N VAL A 626 6.78 21.99 10.69
CA VAL A 626 6.57 21.56 12.08
C VAL A 626 7.90 21.07 12.63
N ALA A 627 8.35 21.63 13.74
CA ALA A 627 9.45 21.07 14.53
C ALA A 627 8.95 19.96 15.47
N GLU A 628 9.76 18.92 15.62
CA GLU A 628 9.57 17.79 16.54
C GLU A 628 10.84 17.59 17.39
N ASP A 629 10.68 17.48 18.70
CA ASP A 629 11.79 17.21 19.63
C ASP A 629 12.09 15.71 19.80
N ALA A 630 13.10 15.38 20.61
CA ALA A 630 13.49 14.00 20.88
C ALA A 630 12.43 13.17 21.66
N SER A 631 11.50 13.84 22.36
CA SER A 631 10.37 13.22 23.08
C SER A 631 9.14 13.03 22.18
N CYS A 632 9.26 13.35 20.89
CA CYS A 632 8.19 13.34 19.90
C CYS A 632 7.07 14.37 20.18
N ASN A 633 7.36 15.47 20.88
CA ASN A 633 6.41 16.59 20.93
C ASN A 633 6.56 17.45 19.69
N ARG A 634 5.41 17.91 19.17
CA ARG A 634 5.32 18.66 17.92
C ARG A 634 4.92 20.10 18.20
N SER A 635 5.65 21.03 17.60
CA SER A 635 5.28 22.45 17.58
C SER A 635 3.98 22.67 16.80
N VAL A 636 3.36 23.84 17.00
CA VAL A 636 2.37 24.33 16.02
C VAL A 636 3.07 24.67 14.69
N PRO A 637 2.38 24.55 13.54
CA PRO A 637 2.99 24.86 12.25
C PRO A 637 3.48 26.31 12.14
N SER A 638 4.54 26.52 11.35
CA SER A 638 5.01 27.85 10.94
C SER A 638 3.94 28.63 10.17
N ALA A 639 4.21 29.92 9.92
CA ALA A 639 3.48 30.66 8.88
C ALA A 639 3.63 29.96 7.51
N SER A 640 2.59 30.04 6.68
CA SER A 640 2.61 29.51 5.32
C SER A 640 3.45 30.39 4.41
N VAL A 641 4.12 29.76 3.44
CA VAL A 641 4.75 30.46 2.31
C VAL A 641 4.33 29.80 1.01
N GLU A 642 4.04 30.60 0.00
CA GLU A 642 3.71 30.10 -1.33
C GLU A 642 4.99 29.86 -2.14
N GLY A 643 5.03 28.78 -2.92
CA GLY A 643 6.09 28.48 -3.86
C GLY A 643 5.56 27.75 -5.09
N GLU A 644 6.13 28.03 -6.25
CA GLU A 644 5.79 27.40 -7.52
C GLU A 644 7.04 27.20 -8.38
N THR A 645 6.98 26.28 -9.35
CA THR A 645 8.03 26.16 -10.37
C THR A 645 8.05 27.38 -11.28
N VAL A 646 9.23 27.79 -11.75
CA VAL A 646 9.38 28.94 -12.66
C VAL A 646 9.79 28.49 -14.07
N GLY A 647 9.04 28.94 -15.08
CA GLY A 647 9.41 28.84 -16.50
C GLY A 647 9.27 27.46 -17.16
N ASN A 648 9.22 27.49 -18.50
CA ASN A 648 9.37 26.30 -19.34
C ASN A 648 10.86 26.14 -19.65
N GLY A 649 11.41 24.96 -19.38
CA GLY A 649 12.85 24.72 -19.52
C GLY A 649 13.23 23.25 -19.49
N MET A 650 14.54 23.01 -19.49
CA MET A 650 15.10 21.69 -19.23
C MET A 650 14.96 21.39 -17.73
N THR A 651 14.36 20.25 -17.41
CA THR A 651 14.12 19.80 -16.04
C THR A 651 15.18 18.82 -15.55
N ALA A 652 15.77 18.06 -16.47
CA ALA A 652 16.93 17.24 -16.16
C ALA A 652 17.86 17.08 -17.36
N TRP A 653 19.15 16.99 -17.06
CA TRP A 653 20.18 16.59 -18.00
C TRP A 653 21.08 15.57 -17.34
N PHE A 654 20.96 14.30 -17.77
CA PHE A 654 21.79 13.18 -17.36
C PHE A 654 22.82 12.91 -18.46
N PRO A 655 24.08 13.36 -18.32
CA PRO A 655 25.12 13.03 -19.30
C PRO A 655 25.35 11.52 -19.41
N LEU A 656 25.13 10.81 -18.29
CA LEU A 656 25.40 9.38 -18.13
C LEU A 656 26.87 9.02 -18.40
N ASP A 657 27.77 9.93 -18.00
CA ASP A 657 29.21 9.78 -18.07
C ASP A 657 29.80 9.43 -16.69
N ASN A 658 29.67 8.15 -16.31
CA ASN A 658 30.04 7.62 -14.99
C ASN A 658 29.26 8.20 -13.80
N SER A 659 28.09 8.80 -14.06
CA SER A 659 27.16 9.24 -13.02
C SER A 659 25.71 9.03 -13.48
N MET A 660 24.82 8.83 -12.52
CA MET A 660 23.36 8.77 -12.68
C MET A 660 22.68 10.09 -12.28
N ASP A 661 23.45 11.07 -11.82
CA ASP A 661 22.96 12.37 -11.38
C ASP A 661 22.80 13.32 -12.56
N GLU A 662 21.91 14.28 -12.39
CA GLU A 662 21.64 15.33 -13.37
C GLU A 662 22.45 16.62 -13.14
N LEU A 663 22.50 17.48 -14.16
CA LEU A 663 23.23 18.76 -14.14
C LEU A 663 22.36 20.04 -14.18
N ALA A 664 21.03 19.91 -14.24
CA ALA A 664 20.05 21.00 -14.25
C ALA A 664 19.66 21.53 -12.84
N ALA A 665 20.28 21.02 -11.77
CA ALA A 665 20.13 21.48 -10.39
C ALA A 665 18.70 21.36 -9.80
N ASN A 666 17.94 20.36 -10.25
CA ASN A 666 16.67 19.96 -9.64
C ASN A 666 16.83 18.76 -8.67
N GLY A 667 18.05 18.27 -8.47
CA GLY A 667 18.34 17.20 -7.51
C GLY A 667 17.75 15.86 -7.94
N TRP A 668 17.49 15.67 -9.22
CA TRP A 668 17.00 14.39 -9.73
C TRP A 668 18.16 13.42 -9.97
N SER A 669 17.91 12.15 -9.70
CA SER A 669 18.86 11.07 -9.99
C SER A 669 18.12 9.89 -10.60
N MET A 670 18.77 9.18 -11.51
CA MET A 670 18.25 7.91 -11.99
C MET A 670 18.60 6.79 -11.01
N ARG A 671 17.67 5.87 -10.75
CA ARG A 671 17.85 4.79 -9.77
C ARG A 671 17.79 3.41 -10.41
N THR A 672 18.65 2.50 -9.97
CA THR A 672 18.78 1.12 -10.47
C THR A 672 18.87 0.13 -9.30
N HIS A 673 18.40 -1.11 -9.49
CA HIS A 673 18.50 -2.16 -8.47
C HIS A 673 19.89 -2.81 -8.36
N GLU A 674 20.73 -2.58 -9.35
CA GLU A 674 22.10 -3.08 -9.44
C GLU A 674 23.04 -1.92 -9.77
N ASP A 675 24.34 -2.10 -9.51
CA ASP A 675 25.34 -1.10 -9.85
C ASP A 675 25.30 -0.73 -11.35
N PRO A 676 25.24 0.57 -11.69
CA PRO A 676 25.19 1.00 -13.08
C PRO A 676 26.50 0.68 -13.81
N SER A 677 26.39 0.19 -15.04
CA SER A 677 27.56 -0.10 -15.88
C SER A 677 27.76 0.98 -16.94
N PHE A 678 28.91 1.64 -16.93
CA PHE A 678 29.25 2.66 -17.94
C PHE A 678 30.26 2.13 -18.96
N ARG A 679 30.04 2.43 -20.25
CA ARG A 679 30.87 1.99 -21.38
C ARG A 679 31.10 3.12 -22.37
N ALA A 680 31.95 2.93 -23.37
CA ALA A 680 32.19 3.94 -24.41
C ALA A 680 30.87 4.38 -25.07
N GLY A 681 30.63 5.70 -25.08
CA GLY A 681 29.40 6.33 -25.52
C GLY A 681 29.37 6.67 -27.01
N TYR A 682 28.53 7.65 -27.35
CA TYR A 682 28.25 8.11 -28.71
C TYR A 682 29.35 9.03 -29.30
N LYS A 683 30.27 9.53 -28.46
CA LYS A 683 31.44 10.35 -28.84
C LYS A 683 32.68 9.88 -28.08
N ASP A 684 33.86 10.12 -28.66
CA ASP A 684 35.14 9.79 -28.04
C ASP A 684 35.32 10.50 -26.70
N GLY A 685 35.76 9.76 -25.69
CA GLY A 685 35.97 10.29 -24.33
C GLY A 685 34.73 10.34 -23.46
N ILE A 686 33.52 10.21 -24.03
CA ILE A 686 32.25 10.20 -23.29
C ILE A 686 31.80 8.77 -23.03
N LYS A 687 31.27 8.49 -21.83
CA LYS A 687 30.62 7.21 -21.52
C LYS A 687 29.10 7.26 -21.73
N ALA A 688 28.48 6.09 -21.69
CA ALA A 688 27.04 5.90 -21.69
C ALA A 688 26.67 4.78 -20.72
N LEU A 689 25.47 4.88 -20.15
CA LEU A 689 24.87 3.82 -19.35
C LEU A 689 24.59 2.61 -20.25
N PHE A 690 24.99 1.43 -19.80
CA PHE A 690 24.81 0.17 -20.50
C PHE A 690 23.88 -0.76 -19.72
N PHE A 691 22.70 -1.02 -20.29
CA PHE A 691 21.75 -1.98 -19.77
C PHE A 691 22.12 -3.40 -20.21
N ARG A 692 22.04 -4.32 -19.24
CA ARG A 692 22.11 -5.77 -19.42
C ARG A 692 20.72 -6.32 -19.09
N LYS A 693 20.30 -7.46 -19.66
CA LYS A 693 18.94 -8.05 -19.53
C LYS A 693 18.38 -8.31 -18.10
N THR A 694 18.95 -7.74 -17.05
CA THR A 694 18.48 -7.79 -15.66
C THR A 694 18.30 -6.39 -15.06
N GLN A 695 18.62 -5.33 -15.81
CA GLN A 695 18.71 -3.97 -15.30
C GLN A 695 17.73 -3.04 -16.01
N TYR A 696 17.17 -2.12 -15.24
CA TYR A 696 16.44 -0.96 -15.70
C TYR A 696 16.76 0.22 -14.79
N ALA A 697 16.43 1.43 -15.24
CA ALA A 697 16.52 2.62 -14.43
C ALA A 697 15.13 3.26 -14.27
N GLN A 698 14.82 3.74 -13.08
CA GLN A 698 13.62 4.53 -12.81
C GLN A 698 13.97 6.02 -12.77
N LEU A 699 13.11 6.81 -13.38
CA LEU A 699 13.14 8.27 -13.37
C LEU A 699 12.20 8.83 -12.29
N PRO A 700 12.40 10.08 -11.85
CA PRO A 700 11.53 10.75 -10.90
C PRO A 700 10.05 10.72 -11.31
N TYR A 701 9.16 10.60 -10.32
CA TYR A 701 7.70 10.51 -10.52
C TYR A 701 7.10 11.71 -11.26
N SER A 702 7.67 12.91 -11.08
CA SER A 702 7.23 14.17 -11.69
C SER A 702 7.82 14.41 -13.09
N ALA A 703 8.71 13.53 -13.59
CA ALA A 703 9.47 13.79 -14.82
C ALA A 703 8.61 14.01 -16.07
N PHE A 704 7.43 13.38 -16.13
CA PHE A 704 6.53 13.42 -17.29
C PHE A 704 5.07 13.68 -16.92
N SER A 705 4.81 14.34 -15.78
CA SER A 705 3.44 14.56 -15.28
C SER A 705 2.66 15.65 -16.02
N GLY A 706 3.34 16.60 -16.69
CA GLY A 706 2.70 17.68 -17.44
C GLY A 706 2.12 17.23 -18.78
N ASP A 707 1.13 17.96 -19.29
CA ASP A 707 0.47 17.70 -20.60
C ASP A 707 1.40 17.85 -21.80
N SER A 708 2.48 18.61 -21.65
CA SER A 708 3.52 18.77 -22.66
C SER A 708 4.87 18.43 -22.06
N PHE A 709 5.68 17.70 -22.79
CA PHE A 709 7.04 17.35 -22.38
C PHE A 709 7.87 16.93 -23.59
N SER A 710 9.19 16.96 -23.43
CA SER A 710 10.10 16.38 -24.41
C SER A 710 11.18 15.58 -23.74
N LEU A 711 11.65 14.54 -24.41
CA LEU A 711 12.89 13.86 -24.06
C LEU A 711 13.79 13.71 -25.28
N ALA A 712 15.10 13.86 -25.08
CA ALA A 712 16.11 13.68 -26.10
C ALA A 712 17.26 12.87 -25.51
N LEU A 713 17.76 11.87 -26.25
CA LEU A 713 18.87 11.02 -25.79
C LEU A 713 19.65 10.44 -26.97
N TRP A 714 20.89 10.05 -26.70
CA TRP A 714 21.65 9.16 -27.56
C TRP A 714 21.45 7.72 -27.14
N THR A 715 21.15 6.84 -28.09
CA THR A 715 21.02 5.41 -27.82
C THR A 715 21.70 4.55 -28.88
N ARG A 716 22.14 3.37 -28.46
CA ARG A 716 22.55 2.28 -29.36
C ARG A 716 21.90 0.99 -28.90
N ILE A 717 21.26 0.31 -29.83
CA ILE A 717 20.51 -0.92 -29.56
C ILE A 717 21.35 -2.10 -30.05
N GLY A 718 21.88 -2.90 -29.11
CA GLY A 718 22.80 -3.98 -29.45
C GLY A 718 22.11 -5.15 -30.15
N ALA A 719 21.14 -5.76 -29.48
CA ALA A 719 20.34 -6.86 -30.01
C ALA A 719 18.92 -6.74 -29.45
N ALA A 720 18.07 -5.95 -30.11
CA ALA A 720 16.68 -5.82 -29.70
C ALA A 720 15.89 -7.10 -29.99
N SER A 721 15.19 -7.54 -28.95
CA SER A 721 14.18 -8.60 -28.97
C SER A 721 12.79 -7.98 -29.02
N GLU A 722 11.82 -8.72 -29.55
CA GLU A 722 10.41 -8.38 -29.37
C GLU A 722 10.11 -8.24 -27.87
N GLY A 723 9.46 -7.13 -27.48
CA GLY A 723 9.15 -6.82 -26.09
C GLY A 723 10.25 -6.07 -25.33
N ASP A 724 11.39 -5.72 -25.93
CA ASP A 724 12.34 -4.80 -25.30
C ASP A 724 11.77 -3.37 -25.28
N TYR A 725 12.11 -2.59 -24.27
CA TYR A 725 11.66 -1.19 -24.12
C TYR A 725 12.87 -0.28 -23.90
N LEU A 726 12.96 0.81 -24.65
CA LEU A 726 13.97 1.84 -24.44
C LEU A 726 13.53 2.82 -23.35
N PHE A 727 12.29 3.30 -23.47
CA PHE A 727 11.66 4.24 -22.56
C PHE A 727 10.21 3.83 -22.34
N SER A 728 9.69 4.01 -21.13
CA SER A 728 8.26 3.91 -20.85
C SER A 728 7.86 4.90 -19.75
N THR A 729 6.61 5.38 -19.78
CA THR A 729 5.99 6.18 -18.72
C THR A 729 4.50 5.86 -18.63
N GLY A 730 3.95 5.73 -17.43
CA GLY A 730 2.57 5.26 -17.22
C GLY A 730 2.36 4.68 -15.83
N VAL A 731 1.35 3.83 -15.67
CA VAL A 731 1.08 3.10 -14.41
C VAL A 731 0.85 1.60 -14.59
N SER A 732 0.49 1.15 -15.79
CA SER A 732 0.23 -0.26 -16.12
C SER A 732 0.46 -0.54 -17.60
N GLU A 733 0.31 -1.79 -18.06
CA GLU A 733 0.34 -2.12 -19.50
C GLU A 733 -0.83 -1.50 -20.26
N ASP A 734 -1.93 -1.19 -19.58
CA ASP A 734 -3.15 -0.62 -20.17
C ASP A 734 -3.15 0.92 -20.10
N GLU A 735 -2.21 1.54 -19.38
CA GLU A 735 -2.06 2.99 -19.24
C GLU A 735 -0.58 3.35 -19.32
N THR A 736 -0.04 3.44 -20.55
CA THR A 736 1.40 3.65 -20.78
C THR A 736 1.70 4.31 -22.13
N LEU A 737 2.77 5.10 -22.16
CA LEU A 737 3.47 5.58 -23.36
C LEU A 737 4.86 4.95 -23.35
N TYR A 738 5.24 4.23 -24.39
CA TYR A 738 6.54 3.59 -24.47
C TYR A 738 7.17 3.64 -25.86
N LEU A 739 8.50 3.61 -25.88
CA LEU A 739 9.31 3.47 -27.08
C LEU A 739 9.96 2.09 -27.07
N THR A 740 9.55 1.21 -27.99
CA THR A 740 10.18 -0.08 -28.22
C THR A 740 11.13 0.00 -29.42
N PRO A 741 12.39 -0.45 -29.30
CA PRO A 741 13.34 -0.38 -30.39
C PRO A 741 13.05 -1.38 -31.51
N ARG A 742 12.22 -2.40 -31.24
CA ARG A 742 11.87 -3.43 -32.22
C ARG A 742 10.56 -4.14 -31.89
N THR A 743 9.56 -3.89 -32.73
CA THR A 743 8.34 -4.68 -32.86
C THR A 743 7.99 -4.87 -34.32
N GLU A 744 7.82 -6.13 -34.73
CA GLU A 744 7.58 -6.53 -36.12
C GLU A 744 8.64 -5.99 -37.11
N GLY A 745 9.86 -5.77 -36.61
CA GLY A 745 10.98 -5.24 -37.40
C GLY A 745 11.11 -3.71 -37.44
N GLU A 746 10.24 -2.97 -36.76
CA GLU A 746 10.22 -1.50 -36.70
C GLU A 746 10.45 -1.00 -35.27
N MET A 747 11.00 0.21 -35.12
CA MET A 747 10.94 0.93 -33.85
C MET A 747 9.57 1.60 -33.74
N ARG A 748 8.92 1.51 -32.58
CA ARG A 748 7.56 2.06 -32.38
C ARG A 748 7.49 2.88 -31.10
N LEU A 749 6.97 4.10 -31.22
CA LEU A 749 6.44 4.87 -30.10
C LEU A 749 4.94 4.54 -30.00
N VAL A 750 4.50 4.01 -28.87
CA VAL A 750 3.13 3.51 -28.68
C VAL A 750 2.54 4.11 -27.41
N ALA A 751 1.31 4.60 -27.50
CA ALA A 751 0.50 4.96 -26.35
C ALA A 751 -0.71 4.03 -26.23
N VAL A 752 -1.00 3.58 -25.01
CA VAL A 752 -2.11 2.72 -24.64
C VAL A 752 -2.88 3.37 -23.50
N ASN A 753 -4.19 3.47 -23.65
CA ASN A 753 -5.12 3.88 -22.61
C ASN A 753 -6.40 3.04 -22.70
N GLY A 754 -6.50 2.02 -21.86
CA GLY A 754 -7.50 0.97 -21.96
C GLY A 754 -7.44 0.26 -23.31
N ASP A 755 -8.56 0.22 -24.03
CA ASP A 755 -8.67 -0.42 -25.34
C ASP A 755 -8.14 0.45 -26.49
N VAL A 756 -7.74 1.71 -26.23
CA VAL A 756 -7.28 2.63 -27.26
C VAL A 756 -5.77 2.54 -27.39
N THR A 757 -5.29 2.34 -28.63
CA THR A 757 -3.86 2.36 -28.96
C THR A 757 -3.58 3.34 -30.10
N ARG A 758 -2.50 4.09 -29.97
CA ARG A 758 -1.91 4.93 -31.02
C ARG A 758 -0.42 4.65 -31.14
N GLN A 759 0.13 4.76 -32.35
CA GLN A 759 1.54 4.47 -32.57
C GLN A 759 2.16 5.23 -33.74
N ILE A 760 3.45 5.54 -33.61
CA ILE A 760 4.31 6.01 -34.69
C ILE A 760 5.35 4.91 -34.94
N ALA A 761 5.35 4.33 -36.14
CA ALA A 761 6.29 3.30 -36.55
C ALA A 761 7.34 3.85 -37.51
N VAL A 762 8.60 3.54 -37.25
CA VAL A 762 9.76 3.97 -38.06
C VAL A 762 10.77 2.83 -38.20
N PRO A 763 11.70 2.88 -39.18
CA PRO A 763 12.73 1.86 -39.30
C PRO A 763 13.52 1.66 -37.99
N ALA A 764 13.77 0.40 -37.64
CA ALA A 764 14.53 0.06 -36.43
C ALA A 764 15.97 0.60 -36.48
N ILE A 765 16.48 1.00 -35.32
CA ILE A 765 17.85 1.50 -35.15
C ILE A 765 18.77 0.40 -34.59
N GLN A 766 20.06 0.45 -34.95
CA GLN A 766 21.08 -0.49 -34.44
C GLN A 766 22.32 0.23 -33.91
N ASP A 767 22.85 1.20 -34.66
CA ASP A 767 23.98 2.02 -34.25
C ASP A 767 23.56 3.20 -33.37
N TRP A 768 24.52 4.03 -32.96
CA TRP A 768 24.27 5.26 -32.22
C TRP A 768 23.35 6.20 -33.01
N ASN A 769 22.19 6.49 -32.45
CA ASN A 769 21.25 7.45 -32.99
C ASN A 769 20.79 8.40 -31.87
N HIS A 770 20.55 9.65 -32.24
CA HIS A 770 19.86 10.60 -31.37
C HIS A 770 18.36 10.44 -31.59
N VAL A 771 17.63 10.15 -30.52
CA VAL A 771 16.18 9.99 -30.53
C VAL A 771 15.57 11.08 -29.67
N ALA A 772 14.53 11.75 -30.18
CA ALA A 772 13.74 12.65 -29.36
C ALA A 772 12.23 12.39 -29.53
N ILE A 773 11.51 12.46 -28.41
CA ILE A 773 10.05 12.42 -28.36
C ILE A 773 9.60 13.80 -27.90
N VAL A 774 8.70 14.42 -28.66
CA VAL A 774 8.13 15.74 -28.36
C VAL A 774 6.62 15.57 -28.27
N VAL A 775 6.07 15.90 -27.10
CA VAL A 775 4.64 15.82 -26.79
C VAL A 775 4.14 17.23 -26.49
N ASP A 776 3.17 17.70 -27.27
CA ASP A 776 2.45 18.96 -27.09
C ASP A 776 0.95 18.65 -26.94
N GLY A 777 0.53 18.31 -25.72
CA GLY A 777 -0.77 17.72 -25.47
C GLY A 777 -0.94 16.38 -26.20
N GLY A 778 -1.84 16.35 -27.18
CA GLY A 778 -2.06 15.19 -28.05
C GLY A 778 -1.11 15.10 -29.25
N ASP A 779 -0.48 16.20 -29.68
CA ASP A 779 0.42 16.20 -30.84
C ASP A 779 1.77 15.58 -30.45
N VAL A 780 2.01 14.35 -30.92
CA VAL A 780 3.21 13.58 -30.60
C VAL A 780 4.10 13.48 -31.83
N LYS A 781 5.38 13.81 -31.67
CA LYS A 781 6.40 13.73 -32.72
C LYS A 781 7.58 12.89 -32.27
N LEU A 782 8.07 12.07 -33.20
CA LEU A 782 9.28 11.27 -33.06
C LEU A 782 10.36 11.81 -34.00
N TYR A 783 11.53 12.11 -33.45
CA TYR A 783 12.69 12.59 -34.19
C TYR A 783 13.82 11.57 -34.15
N LEU A 784 14.51 11.42 -35.28
CA LEU A 784 15.72 10.60 -35.40
C LEU A 784 16.82 11.45 -36.03
N ASN A 785 17.96 11.57 -35.34
CA ASN A 785 19.13 12.34 -35.78
C ASN A 785 18.79 13.78 -36.22
N GLY A 786 17.91 14.44 -35.46
CA GLY A 786 17.51 15.83 -35.68
C GLY A 786 16.39 16.05 -36.69
N GLU A 787 15.91 14.99 -37.35
CA GLU A 787 14.83 15.07 -38.36
C GLU A 787 13.55 14.42 -37.82
N CYS A 788 12.39 15.04 -38.08
CA CYS A 788 11.09 14.48 -37.70
C CYS A 788 10.78 13.28 -38.59
N VAL A 789 10.68 12.09 -38.00
CA VAL A 789 10.44 10.82 -38.72
C VAL A 789 9.00 10.34 -38.60
N GLY A 790 8.21 10.91 -37.69
CA GLY A 790 6.78 10.65 -37.59
C GLY A 790 6.08 11.62 -36.65
N SER A 791 4.79 11.83 -36.89
CA SER A 791 3.91 12.70 -36.11
C SER A 791 2.49 12.14 -36.18
N ASP A 792 1.79 12.13 -35.06
CA ASP A 792 0.39 11.71 -34.98
C ASP A 792 -0.29 12.32 -33.75
N ASP A 793 -1.62 12.26 -33.71
CA ASP A 793 -2.43 12.70 -32.57
C ASP A 793 -2.72 11.53 -31.62
N PHE A 794 -2.16 11.59 -30.42
CA PHE A 794 -2.32 10.61 -29.35
C PHE A 794 -3.31 11.07 -28.27
N SER A 795 -4.05 12.15 -28.46
CA SER A 795 -4.94 12.73 -27.44
C SER A 795 -5.90 11.73 -26.78
N ASP A 796 -6.39 10.72 -27.52
CA ASP A 796 -7.29 9.68 -27.01
C ASP A 796 -6.60 8.43 -26.45
N ALA A 797 -5.28 8.31 -26.64
CA ALA A 797 -4.46 7.17 -26.17
C ALA A 797 -3.42 7.57 -25.12
N MET A 798 -3.19 8.86 -24.88
CA MET A 798 -2.20 9.34 -23.93
C MET A 798 -2.65 9.00 -22.49
N PRO A 799 -1.85 8.26 -21.70
CA PRO A 799 -2.20 7.93 -20.32
C PRO A 799 -2.24 9.19 -19.46
N GLN A 800 -3.31 9.41 -18.70
CA GLN A 800 -3.46 10.59 -17.83
C GLN A 800 -2.44 10.57 -16.67
N CYS A 801 -2.20 9.39 -16.09
CA CYS A 801 -1.22 9.21 -15.02
C CYS A 801 0.09 8.64 -15.57
N ARG A 802 1.15 9.45 -15.55
CA ARG A 802 2.51 9.09 -16.03
C ARG A 802 3.53 9.00 -14.89
N LEU A 803 3.09 8.38 -13.79
CA LEU A 803 3.84 8.30 -12.54
C LEU A 803 5.11 7.45 -12.69
N LEU A 804 4.98 6.23 -13.20
CA LEU A 804 6.07 5.26 -13.25
C LEU A 804 6.81 5.38 -14.58
N SER A 805 8.02 5.91 -14.54
CA SER A 805 8.83 6.19 -15.74
C SER A 805 10.16 5.43 -15.70
N TYR A 806 10.45 4.69 -16.77
CA TYR A 806 11.58 3.77 -16.82
C TYR A 806 12.40 3.93 -18.10
N LEU A 807 13.70 3.64 -17.98
CA LEU A 807 14.57 3.27 -19.08
C LEU A 807 14.88 1.78 -19.01
N GLY A 808 14.80 1.10 -20.15
CA GLY A 808 15.19 -0.30 -20.26
C GLY A 808 14.13 -1.33 -19.86
N ARG A 809 12.89 -0.91 -19.51
CA ARG A 809 11.73 -1.81 -19.26
C ARG A 809 10.40 -1.14 -19.60
N GLY A 810 9.36 -1.96 -19.72
CA GLY A 810 7.96 -1.53 -19.76
C GLY A 810 7.24 -1.78 -18.43
N HIS A 811 5.91 -1.62 -18.45
CA HIS A 811 5.03 -1.80 -17.27
C HIS A 811 4.52 -3.23 -17.09
N GLY A 812 4.86 -4.13 -18.01
CA GLY A 812 4.44 -5.53 -17.93
C GLY A 812 5.10 -6.32 -16.81
N LEU A 813 4.40 -7.39 -16.41
CA LEU A 813 4.81 -8.32 -15.35
C LEU A 813 5.90 -9.32 -15.81
N LYS A 814 6.32 -9.28 -17.07
CA LYS A 814 7.40 -10.11 -17.61
C LYS A 814 8.71 -9.35 -17.57
N ASP A 815 9.78 -10.07 -17.23
CA ASP A 815 11.18 -9.60 -17.21
C ASP A 815 11.70 -9.27 -18.63
N THR A 816 11.17 -8.22 -19.24
CA THR A 816 11.61 -7.71 -20.54
C THR A 816 12.52 -6.51 -20.36
N TYR A 817 13.81 -6.80 -20.22
CA TYR A 817 14.85 -5.79 -20.00
C TYR A 817 15.70 -5.57 -21.24
N LEU A 818 15.93 -4.30 -21.57
CA LEU A 818 16.75 -3.88 -22.71
C LEU A 818 18.19 -4.37 -22.58
N THR A 819 18.79 -4.75 -23.71
CA THR A 819 20.26 -4.74 -23.86
C THR A 819 20.67 -3.63 -24.82
N GLY A 820 21.19 -2.54 -24.28
CA GLY A 820 21.42 -1.32 -25.05
C GLY A 820 22.20 -0.27 -24.27
N TYR A 821 22.45 0.84 -24.93
CA TYR A 821 23.20 1.97 -24.39
C TYR A 821 22.31 3.20 -24.40
N VAL A 822 22.39 4.02 -23.35
CA VAL A 822 21.76 5.34 -23.26
C VAL A 822 22.80 6.34 -22.77
N GLY A 823 22.92 7.47 -23.47
CA GLY A 823 23.80 8.56 -23.10
C GLY A 823 23.10 9.90 -23.32
N ASP A 824 23.51 10.93 -22.57
CA ASP A 824 23.04 12.30 -22.74
C ASP A 824 21.49 12.45 -22.76
N LEU A 825 20.82 11.88 -21.76
CA LEU A 825 19.36 12.01 -21.61
C LEU A 825 19.02 13.41 -21.11
N ARG A 826 18.09 14.07 -21.80
CA ARG A 826 17.57 15.40 -21.46
C ARG A 826 16.06 15.35 -21.42
N ILE A 827 15.48 15.98 -20.40
CA ILE A 827 14.04 16.04 -20.17
C ILE A 827 13.63 17.50 -20.07
N PHE A 828 12.49 17.82 -20.69
CA PHE A 828 11.92 19.16 -20.73
C PHE A 828 10.45 19.09 -20.32
N ASN A 829 9.98 20.09 -19.56
CA ASN A 829 8.58 20.24 -19.16
C ASN A 829 7.70 20.89 -20.25
N HIS A 830 8.16 20.92 -21.50
CA HIS A 830 7.46 21.52 -22.62
C HIS A 830 7.86 20.83 -23.93
N ALA A 831 7.09 21.11 -24.99
CA ALA A 831 7.44 20.71 -26.34
C ALA A 831 8.59 21.58 -26.89
N ILE A 832 9.74 20.96 -27.18
CA ILE A 832 10.91 21.67 -27.74
C ILE A 832 10.79 21.85 -29.26
N THR A 833 11.45 22.87 -29.80
CA THR A 833 11.42 23.15 -31.25
C THR A 833 12.33 22.19 -32.04
N PRO A 834 12.13 22.03 -33.37
CA PRO A 834 13.05 21.28 -34.21
C PRO A 834 14.51 21.77 -34.13
N GLU A 835 14.71 23.08 -33.94
CA GLU A 835 16.03 23.68 -33.72
C GLU A 835 16.64 23.19 -32.40
N THR A 836 15.89 23.21 -31.30
CA THR A 836 16.37 22.69 -30.01
C THR A 836 16.67 21.19 -30.07
N VAL A 837 15.89 20.39 -30.80
CA VAL A 837 16.21 18.96 -31.04
C VAL A 837 17.58 18.81 -31.73
N LYS A 838 17.92 19.70 -32.67
CA LYS A 838 19.23 19.68 -33.35
C LYS A 838 20.35 20.14 -32.41
N GLU A 839 20.10 21.15 -31.57
CA GLU A 839 21.06 21.62 -30.56
C GLU A 839 21.35 20.59 -29.46
N THR A 840 20.37 19.78 -29.05
CA THR A 840 20.62 18.67 -28.11
C THR A 840 21.46 17.58 -28.74
N MET A 841 21.22 17.27 -30.02
CA MET A 841 22.02 16.29 -30.77
C MET A 841 23.49 16.72 -30.92
N THR A 842 23.75 18.00 -31.23
CA THR A 842 25.12 18.51 -31.35
C THR A 842 25.81 18.66 -29.99
N GLY A 843 25.03 18.79 -28.91
CA GLY A 843 25.48 19.02 -27.55
C GLY A 843 25.63 20.51 -27.22
N GLU A 844 25.05 21.39 -28.03
CA GLU A 844 25.17 22.85 -27.93
C GLU A 844 24.17 23.46 -26.93
N TYR A 845 23.07 22.77 -26.64
CA TYR A 845 22.11 23.19 -25.62
C TYR A 845 22.59 22.74 -24.24
N SER A 846 22.79 23.64 -23.27
CA SER A 846 23.14 23.25 -21.89
C SER A 846 22.06 23.59 -20.86
N GLY A 847 20.99 24.26 -21.28
CA GLY A 847 19.94 24.80 -20.41
C GLY A 847 20.38 25.95 -19.49
N VAL A 848 21.69 26.23 -19.40
CA VAL A 848 22.26 27.34 -18.59
C VAL A 848 22.17 28.69 -19.34
N SER A 849 21.70 28.70 -20.59
CA SER A 849 21.63 29.89 -21.44
C SER A 849 20.33 30.71 -21.31
N GLN A 850 19.42 30.38 -20.39
CA GLN A 850 18.21 31.17 -20.10
C GLN A 850 18.02 31.44 -18.61
N ILE A 851 19.06 31.93 -17.93
CA ILE A 851 18.79 33.06 -17.05
C ILE A 851 18.53 34.21 -18.03
N VAL A 852 17.27 34.52 -18.29
CA VAL A 852 16.95 35.81 -18.85
C VAL A 852 17.46 36.80 -17.81
N ASP A 853 18.63 37.38 -18.08
CA ASP A 853 18.96 38.66 -17.49
C ASP A 853 17.85 39.61 -17.93
N ASP A 854 16.80 39.73 -17.11
CA ASP A 854 15.86 40.86 -17.18
C ASP A 854 16.58 42.18 -16.87
N ALA A 855 17.88 42.12 -16.57
CA ALA A 855 18.73 43.26 -16.48
C ALA A 855 18.86 43.95 -17.86
N GLU A 856 18.06 44.98 -18.08
CA GLU A 856 18.18 45.83 -19.25
C GLU A 856 19.56 46.50 -19.31
N VAL A 857 20.07 46.72 -20.52
CA VAL A 857 21.29 47.52 -20.71
C VAL A 857 20.99 48.98 -20.41
N VAL A 858 21.44 49.48 -19.26
CA VAL A 858 21.27 50.89 -18.85
C VAL A 858 22.31 51.80 -19.47
N ALA A 859 23.52 51.29 -19.77
CA ALA A 859 24.56 52.07 -20.43
C ALA A 859 25.56 51.20 -21.19
N VAL A 860 26.09 51.76 -22.28
CA VAL A 860 27.27 51.25 -22.98
C VAL A 860 28.32 52.34 -23.01
N GLU A 861 29.50 52.07 -22.44
CA GLU A 861 30.61 53.01 -22.35
C GLU A 861 31.79 52.49 -23.17
N TYR A 862 32.43 53.39 -23.93
CA TYR A 862 33.59 53.07 -24.75
C TYR A 862 34.85 53.68 -24.14
N TYR A 863 35.95 52.95 -24.13
CA TYR A 863 37.23 53.39 -23.60
C TYR A 863 38.38 53.02 -24.53
N SER A 864 39.39 53.88 -24.60
CA SER A 864 40.68 53.52 -25.19
C SER A 864 41.42 52.51 -24.29
N PRO A 865 42.45 51.82 -24.81
CA PRO A 865 43.30 50.94 -23.99
C PRO A 865 44.03 51.67 -22.86
N GLN A 866 44.12 53.00 -22.92
CA GLN A 866 44.71 53.87 -21.91
C GLN A 866 43.67 54.39 -20.89
N GLY A 867 42.41 53.92 -20.96
CA GLY A 867 41.36 54.28 -20.01
C GLY A 867 40.68 55.62 -20.29
N ILE A 868 40.85 56.21 -21.49
CA ILE A 868 40.17 57.44 -21.88
C ILE A 868 38.77 57.10 -22.40
N ARG A 869 37.73 57.76 -21.88
CA ARG A 869 36.34 57.59 -22.34
C ARG A 869 36.18 58.10 -23.78
N LEU A 870 35.46 57.35 -24.60
CA LEU A 870 35.16 57.63 -26.01
C LEU A 870 33.63 57.73 -26.18
N ASP A 871 33.19 58.55 -27.14
CA ASP A 871 31.76 58.71 -27.46
C ASP A 871 31.21 57.54 -28.30
N ALA A 872 32.09 56.80 -28.97
CA ALA A 872 31.79 55.64 -29.80
C ALA A 872 33.03 54.73 -29.90
N PRO A 873 32.92 53.50 -30.44
CA PRO A 873 34.08 52.67 -30.72
C PRO A 873 35.11 53.40 -31.60
N ALA A 874 36.39 53.23 -31.28
CA ALA A 874 37.47 53.80 -32.08
C ALA A 874 37.39 53.25 -33.52
N PRO A 875 37.49 54.11 -34.54
CA PRO A 875 37.38 53.69 -35.94
C PRO A 875 38.54 52.80 -36.40
N VAL A 876 39.64 52.75 -35.63
CA VAL A 876 40.78 51.85 -35.84
C VAL A 876 41.37 51.46 -34.49
N GLY A 877 41.66 50.18 -34.30
CA GLY A 877 42.36 49.66 -33.10
C GLY A 877 41.43 49.08 -32.04
N ILE A 878 41.94 48.94 -30.80
CA ILE A 878 41.23 48.30 -29.69
C ILE A 878 40.36 49.33 -28.96
N THR A 879 39.07 49.03 -28.84
CA THR A 879 38.12 49.72 -27.95
C THR A 879 37.74 48.77 -26.81
N ILE A 880 37.78 49.25 -25.58
CA ILE A 880 37.19 48.57 -24.43
C ILE A 880 35.72 49.02 -24.33
N VAL A 881 34.79 48.08 -24.38
CA VAL A 881 33.35 48.33 -24.26
C VAL A 881 32.88 47.83 -22.92
N ARG A 882 32.29 48.70 -22.11
CA ARG A 882 31.62 48.36 -20.86
C ARG A 882 30.11 48.43 -21.05
N THR A 883 29.42 47.32 -20.85
CA THR A 883 27.96 47.25 -20.81
C THR A 883 27.53 47.18 -19.34
N ILE A 884 26.74 48.15 -18.92
CA ILE A 884 26.18 48.24 -17.57
C ILE A 884 24.72 47.79 -17.64
N TYR A 885 24.35 46.91 -16.73
CA TYR A 885 23.03 46.29 -16.63
C TYR A 885 22.25 46.87 -15.43
N SER A 886 20.91 46.80 -15.45
CA SER A 886 20.04 47.45 -14.45
C SER A 886 20.16 46.87 -13.03
N ASP A 887 20.73 45.66 -12.91
CA ASP A 887 21.08 44.98 -11.67
C ASP A 887 22.44 45.40 -11.08
N GLY A 888 23.16 46.34 -11.73
CA GLY A 888 24.47 46.83 -11.31
C GLY A 888 25.66 46.02 -11.84
N ARG A 889 25.42 44.95 -12.61
CA ARG A 889 26.47 44.17 -13.26
C ARG A 889 27.14 44.97 -14.38
N VAL A 890 28.46 44.81 -14.52
CA VAL A 890 29.24 45.48 -15.58
C VAL A 890 30.04 44.45 -16.36
N VAL A 891 29.68 44.23 -17.62
CA VAL A 891 30.42 43.35 -18.54
C VAL A 891 31.39 44.18 -19.37
N THR A 892 32.67 43.80 -19.37
CA THR A 892 33.72 44.49 -20.14
C THR A 892 34.23 43.59 -21.27
N ARG A 893 34.15 44.04 -22.53
CA ARG A 893 34.69 43.33 -23.70
C ARG A 893 35.65 44.20 -24.51
N LYS A 894 36.49 43.58 -25.32
CA LYS A 894 37.38 44.28 -26.28
C LYS A 894 36.80 44.14 -27.69
N VAL A 895 36.67 45.25 -28.40
CA VAL A 895 36.29 45.31 -29.81
C VAL A 895 37.50 45.81 -30.60
N ILE A 896 37.84 45.11 -31.70
CA ILE A 896 38.96 45.46 -32.57
C ILE A 896 38.36 45.90 -33.90
N ALA A 897 38.58 47.16 -34.28
CA ALA A 897 38.23 47.66 -35.60
C ALA A 897 39.44 47.52 -36.52
N ASP A 898 39.33 46.63 -37.51
CA ASP A 898 40.33 46.42 -38.56
C ASP A 898 40.26 47.54 -39.60
N ARG A 899 41.41 47.92 -40.16
CA ARG A 899 41.45 48.81 -41.34
C ARG A 899 41.09 47.98 -42.57
N ASN A 900 39.83 47.96 -42.96
CA ASN A 900 39.40 47.71 -44.34
C ASN A 900 38.16 48.52 -44.66
#